data_AF-A0A7W7Q2C8-F1
#
_entry.id   AF-A0A7W7Q2C8-F1
#
_cell.length_a   1.000
_cell.length_b   1.000
_cell.length_c   1.000
_cell.angle_alpha   90.00
_cell.angle_beta   90.00
_cell.angle_gamma   90.00
#
_symmetry.space_group_name_H-M   'P 1'
#
loop_
_entity.id
_entity.type
_entity.pdbx_description
1 polymer ?
#
loop_
_entity_poly.entity_id
_entity_poly.type
_entity_poly.pdbx_seq_one_letter_code
_entity_poly.pdbx_strand_id
1 'polypeptide(L)'
;MNLRRSTGAIAGLAVVAAVVSASPAGATDPPPAAAGPGRLSTVTLLTGDQVRVVDGKVAGIRMAPGREAQPVWQYDMNGHQYVLPADAAPLVEQDRLDRRLFDITELVDQGLDDAATRTVPLIVQGAAAPRATERTATVPARGLTVVEAPKDGAAWRDMRTARAAGKIWLNGRVRPLLEDSVPRIGAPEAWAAGFTGTGAKVAVLDSGYDANHPDLAGIVDAAQDFTDESIADTVGHGTHVASTIAGSGAASDGRRTGVAPGARLLIGKVLGEFGGSEAGIIAGMQWAVDQGADVVNMSLGGGPSDGTDLMSQTLNELSDTSGTLFVVAAGNSGARETVGSPGTADRALTVGSVTKGDQLSEFSSQGPRVGDHGLKPEIAAPGSDIVAARAAGTNPGTSVDEHYTRMSGTSMATPHVAGAAAVLAGQHPDWTGAQLKDALVGSAKRLPGIDTYAQGAGRLDIARGVAQRVRVEGVLGFGTTWAGDADTVERRIGYVNDGDTPVTLDLSLETDSDLFTVDSPEVTVPAHGNAAVTVTLRVPDEAAGEPSGALVATADGVTLTTPVSAYLPGTAHTLTVNVQPREVTPVTSLLVVQDTRTGKARGGVFFDGETATFTVPAGDYRVLGRAMDFTAATDTLFAEGTRVADDTELVVDTKRGKEITAAVDDPDARWQSGGGTAVLSEVAGTGASVARTSNVSRREKLYSIGSPRMSGVSLVHFGYWTQPFATITVDGQDGFEVEDTYVAPYPRLSGTVSGEIAYVGHGDREAIDAAGDVRGKIAVIAATGPDDPVYPPEQQLQDAIALLAERGATLVLSNYNPQYSDPNPPDLPLPVVMVFNADDLQEMTARLADGPVTVTATGRRNAEASYFLADKVNGRVPDGHRFQFARKNLGAIDRDLVDTLPAKKYRYLPANWSFGGFTAGADVEVDWPRRGTDYVSPGAALTMFGSAGFTDDGYGFGNEVAIPMTVKRGEREHVRMFGAPFGPELTTAPTSRQDGKPVPYAYRQNNRLTLSIPMFADNDPANAGMFDTTNTGTTVVTANGREVGRRDDIAGLGTFDLPAGPGTFTVVADADRPAASSLEPALSTHTRAEWTFRAPAGTGERAALPFLDVRWSLPLDAHNRASTGTLRGGLTVATQPGTKASRIRSLTVEVSYDDGQTWKKATVTHNGDRFEVRIPGGGTPGGYASLRATATDKAGNKVTETVTHAYALR
;
A
#
# COMPACT_ATOMS: atom_id res chain seq x y z
N MET A 1 -20.41 2.40 -63.10
CA MET A 1 -19.96 1.00 -62.86
C MET A 1 -20.27 0.70 -61.41
N ASN A 2 -21.11 -0.27 -61.04
CA ASN A 2 -21.06 -1.74 -61.24
C ASN A 2 -19.97 -2.41 -60.38
N LEU A 3 -20.19 -3.49 -59.60
CA LEU A 3 -21.42 -4.28 -59.30
C LEU A 3 -21.18 -5.23 -58.06
N ARG A 4 -22.23 -5.51 -57.23
CA ARG A 4 -22.59 -6.67 -56.32
C ARG A 4 -21.51 -7.70 -55.84
N ARG A 5 -21.60 -8.39 -54.68
CA ARG A 5 -22.68 -9.23 -54.01
C ARG A 5 -22.39 -9.37 -52.47
N SER A 6 -23.19 -9.84 -51.48
CA SER A 6 -24.55 -10.45 -51.28
C SER A 6 -24.77 -12.00 -51.36
N THR A 7 -25.36 -12.78 -50.43
CA THR A 7 -25.84 -12.62 -49.01
C THR A 7 -26.44 -13.97 -48.46
N GLY A 8 -26.25 -14.31 -47.15
CA GLY A 8 -27.12 -15.24 -46.36
C GLY A 8 -26.89 -16.78 -46.42
N ALA A 9 -27.52 -17.67 -45.64
CA ALA A 9 -28.40 -17.52 -44.44
C ALA A 9 -28.79 -18.87 -43.70
N ILE A 10 -28.90 -18.84 -42.34
CA ILE A 10 -30.02 -19.33 -41.45
C ILE A 10 -30.32 -20.84 -41.13
N ALA A 11 -30.56 -21.10 -39.81
CA ALA A 11 -31.45 -22.10 -39.10
C ALA A 11 -31.03 -23.56 -38.74
N GLY A 12 -31.49 -24.00 -37.54
CA GLY A 12 -31.54 -25.38 -36.99
C GLY A 12 -31.93 -25.43 -35.49
N LEU A 13 -32.69 -26.42 -34.99
CA LEU A 13 -33.26 -26.43 -33.61
C LEU A 13 -33.51 -27.83 -32.99
N ALA A 14 -33.12 -28.05 -31.71
CA ALA A 14 -33.57 -29.09 -30.74
C ALA A 14 -33.00 -28.75 -29.32
N VAL A 15 -33.56 -29.00 -28.11
CA VAL A 15 -34.81 -29.60 -27.54
C VAL A 15 -34.68 -31.02 -26.90
N VAL A 16 -35.21 -31.18 -25.65
CA VAL A 16 -35.24 -32.34 -24.69
C VAL A 16 -33.88 -32.68 -24.04
N ALA A 17 -33.59 -32.56 -22.73
CA ALA A 17 -34.29 -32.64 -21.41
C ALA A 17 -34.20 -34.00 -20.69
N ALA A 18 -33.86 -33.99 -19.40
CA ALA A 18 -33.72 -35.18 -18.54
C ALA A 18 -34.39 -34.95 -17.17
N VAL A 19 -34.85 -36.01 -16.52
CA VAL A 19 -35.61 -35.98 -15.25
C VAL A 19 -34.68 -36.27 -14.07
N VAL A 20 -34.86 -35.55 -12.96
CA VAL A 20 -34.11 -35.72 -11.72
C VAL A 20 -34.85 -36.69 -10.78
N SER A 21 -34.10 -37.58 -10.13
CA SER A 21 -34.50 -38.28 -8.91
C SER A 21 -33.75 -37.66 -7.72
N ALA A 22 -34.48 -37.22 -6.69
CA ALA A 22 -33.89 -36.72 -5.43
C ALA A 22 -33.43 -37.90 -4.54
N SER A 23 -32.47 -37.79 -3.61
CA SER A 23 -32.48 -37.03 -2.33
C SER A 23 -31.29 -37.53 -1.48
N PRO A 24 -30.96 -36.97 -0.29
CA PRO A 24 -31.25 -35.64 0.26
C PRO A 24 -30.01 -34.93 0.87
N ALA A 25 -30.26 -33.72 1.39
CA ALA A 25 -29.45 -32.84 2.24
C ALA A 25 -28.27 -33.39 3.09
N GLY A 26 -27.17 -32.63 3.04
CA GLY A 26 -26.27 -32.33 4.17
C GLY A 26 -25.97 -30.81 4.16
N ALA A 27 -25.66 -30.20 5.31
CA ALA A 27 -25.28 -28.79 5.41
C ALA A 27 -23.97 -28.53 4.62
N THR A 28 -23.66 -27.39 4.00
CA THR A 28 -23.96 -25.94 4.24
C THR A 28 -23.18 -25.33 5.40
N ASP A 29 -21.89 -25.09 5.17
CA ASP A 29 -21.01 -24.27 6.01
C ASP A 29 -21.34 -22.76 5.87
N PRO A 30 -20.93 -21.89 6.82
CA PRO A 30 -21.35 -20.48 6.87
C PRO A 30 -20.61 -19.54 5.88
N PRO A 31 -21.22 -18.39 5.51
CA PRO A 31 -20.56 -17.39 4.66
C PRO A 31 -19.53 -16.52 5.44
N PRO A 32 -18.50 -15.95 4.77
CA PRO A 32 -17.45 -15.17 5.43
C PRO A 32 -17.87 -13.75 5.85
N ALA A 33 -17.19 -13.23 6.88
CA ALA A 33 -17.43 -11.90 7.47
C ALA A 33 -16.88 -10.71 6.63
N ALA A 34 -17.16 -9.48 7.10
CA ALA A 34 -16.84 -8.21 6.43
C ALA A 34 -15.48 -7.62 6.81
N ALA A 35 -15.08 -6.53 6.14
CA ALA A 35 -13.92 -5.70 6.46
C ALA A 35 -14.35 -4.28 6.91
N GLY A 36 -13.54 -3.63 7.76
CA GLY A 36 -13.85 -2.38 8.45
C GLY A 36 -13.16 -1.11 7.88
N PRO A 37 -13.14 0.00 8.64
CA PRO A 37 -12.68 1.32 8.19
C PRO A 37 -11.15 1.47 8.10
N GLY A 38 -10.71 2.55 7.42
CA GLY A 38 -9.29 2.88 7.22
C GLY A 38 -8.55 3.32 8.49
N ARG A 39 -7.24 3.05 8.53
CA ARG A 39 -6.39 3.22 9.72
C ARG A 39 -5.61 4.55 9.66
N LEU A 40 -6.02 5.50 10.50
CA LEU A 40 -5.19 6.64 10.91
C LEU A 40 -4.12 6.16 11.90
N SER A 41 -2.90 6.70 11.82
CA SER A 41 -1.85 6.44 12.81
C SER A 41 -0.92 7.66 12.95
N THR A 42 -0.25 7.79 14.09
CA THR A 42 0.84 8.75 14.30
C THR A 42 2.03 7.98 14.87
N VAL A 43 3.23 8.15 14.34
CA VAL A 43 4.44 7.46 14.76
C VAL A 43 5.43 8.49 15.29
N THR A 44 5.61 8.56 16.61
CA THR A 44 6.71 9.31 17.20
C THR A 44 8.00 8.48 17.13
N LEU A 45 8.95 8.99 16.34
CA LEU A 45 10.27 8.43 16.11
C LEU A 45 11.13 8.44 17.39
N LEU A 46 12.22 7.66 17.40
CA LEU A 46 13.19 7.64 18.50
C LEU A 46 13.75 9.04 18.84
N THR A 47 13.82 9.93 17.85
CA THR A 47 14.25 11.32 17.98
C THR A 47 13.26 12.21 18.73
N GLY A 48 12.01 11.77 18.92
CA GLY A 48 10.87 12.54 19.42
C GLY A 48 10.05 13.22 18.31
N ASP A 49 10.44 13.10 17.05
CA ASP A 49 9.73 13.70 15.91
C ASP A 49 8.51 12.85 15.54
N GLN A 50 7.32 13.44 15.41
CA GLN A 50 6.04 12.75 15.18
C GLN A 50 5.67 12.72 13.70
N VAL A 51 5.30 11.56 13.17
CA VAL A 51 4.91 11.37 11.76
C VAL A 51 3.46 10.94 11.67
N ARG A 52 2.60 11.76 11.05
CA ARG A 52 1.18 11.43 10.81
C ARG A 52 1.06 10.54 9.57
N VAL A 53 0.28 9.48 9.69
CA VAL A 53 0.06 8.47 8.63
C VAL A 53 -1.43 8.30 8.37
N VAL A 54 -1.82 8.37 7.10
CA VAL A 54 -3.19 8.21 6.62
C VAL A 54 -3.17 7.14 5.52
N ASP A 55 -3.99 6.10 5.65
CA ASP A 55 -4.11 4.99 4.68
C ASP A 55 -2.76 4.41 4.23
N GLY A 56 -1.84 4.21 5.18
CA GLY A 56 -0.50 3.66 4.95
C GLY A 56 0.50 4.65 4.34
N LYS A 57 0.17 5.94 4.24
CA LYS A 57 1.06 6.99 3.71
C LYS A 57 1.38 8.09 4.72
N VAL A 58 2.62 8.53 4.74
CA VAL A 58 3.08 9.72 5.47
C VAL A 58 2.33 10.96 4.94
N ALA A 59 1.56 11.59 5.83
CA ALA A 59 0.70 12.73 5.55
C ALA A 59 1.15 14.03 6.25
N GLY A 60 2.21 13.98 7.07
CA GLY A 60 2.81 15.15 7.70
C GLY A 60 3.82 14.76 8.78
N ILE A 61 4.74 15.68 9.10
CA ILE A 61 5.79 15.49 10.10
C ILE A 61 5.76 16.70 11.05
N ARG A 62 5.83 16.45 12.36
CA ARG A 62 5.92 17.43 13.43
C ARG A 62 7.17 17.14 14.26
N MET A 63 8.17 17.99 14.16
CA MET A 63 9.43 17.83 14.88
C MET A 63 9.27 17.94 16.40
N ALA A 64 10.18 17.31 17.15
CA ALA A 64 10.22 17.42 18.60
C ALA A 64 10.67 18.83 19.05
N PRO A 65 10.32 19.25 20.28
CA PRO A 65 10.79 20.52 20.85
C PRO A 65 12.33 20.65 20.82
N GLY A 66 12.84 21.68 20.15
CA GLY A 66 14.27 21.93 19.94
C GLY A 66 14.91 21.13 18.79
N ARG A 67 14.10 20.57 17.87
CA ARG A 67 14.52 19.87 16.64
C ARG A 67 13.90 20.43 15.36
N GLU A 68 13.11 21.48 15.46
CA GLU A 68 12.22 21.96 14.41
C GLU A 68 12.95 22.55 13.20
N ALA A 69 14.17 23.04 13.40
CA ALA A 69 15.07 23.47 12.32
C ALA A 69 15.93 22.34 11.71
N GLN A 70 15.70 21.06 12.07
CA GLN A 70 16.40 19.92 11.46
C GLN A 70 15.72 19.50 10.16
N PRO A 71 16.43 19.49 9.01
CA PRO A 71 15.87 18.93 7.77
C PRO A 71 15.51 17.45 7.93
N VAL A 72 14.46 17.01 7.24
CA VAL A 72 14.01 15.61 7.26
C VAL A 72 13.85 15.09 5.85
N TRP A 73 14.46 13.93 5.59
CA TRP A 73 14.41 13.25 4.29
C TRP A 73 13.24 12.28 4.26
N GLN A 74 12.16 12.65 3.57
CA GLN A 74 11.09 11.73 3.20
C GLN A 74 11.38 11.10 1.84
N TYR A 75 11.32 9.77 1.74
CA TYR A 75 11.48 9.03 0.47
C TYR A 75 10.83 7.65 0.50
N ASP A 76 10.26 7.24 -0.64
CA ASP A 76 9.83 5.86 -0.87
C ASP A 76 11.00 4.99 -1.36
N MET A 77 11.16 3.78 -0.82
CA MET A 77 12.13 2.79 -1.29
C MET A 77 11.56 1.38 -1.08
N ASN A 78 11.58 0.54 -2.12
CA ASN A 78 11.07 -0.85 -2.11
C ASN A 78 9.59 -1.01 -1.64
N GLY A 79 8.78 0.06 -1.71
CA GLY A 79 7.40 0.08 -1.23
C GLY A 79 7.22 0.63 0.20
N HIS A 80 8.32 0.83 0.92
CA HIS A 80 8.34 1.40 2.28
C HIS A 80 8.58 2.92 2.24
N GLN A 81 7.94 3.65 3.16
CA GLN A 81 8.06 5.10 3.29
C GLN A 81 8.96 5.47 4.46
N TYR A 82 10.10 6.09 4.16
CA TYR A 82 11.08 6.52 5.18
C TYR A 82 10.92 7.99 5.53
N VAL A 83 11.17 8.33 6.80
CA VAL A 83 11.25 9.70 7.31
C VAL A 83 12.48 9.80 8.20
N LEU A 84 13.61 10.23 7.61
CA LEU A 84 14.93 10.21 8.24
C LEU A 84 15.41 11.65 8.55
N PRO A 85 15.46 12.07 9.84
CA PRO A 85 16.03 13.37 10.21
C PRO A 85 17.53 13.47 9.89
N ALA A 86 17.98 14.66 9.47
CA ALA A 86 19.34 14.88 9.01
C ALA A 86 20.42 14.60 10.08
N ASP A 87 20.14 14.84 11.38
CA ASP A 87 21.09 14.51 12.46
C ASP A 87 21.11 13.01 12.85
N ALA A 88 20.24 12.20 12.26
CA ALA A 88 20.26 10.75 12.38
C ALA A 88 20.94 10.04 11.20
N ALA A 89 20.91 10.62 10.00
CA ALA A 89 21.49 10.01 8.80
C ALA A 89 22.96 9.56 8.97
N PRO A 90 23.90 10.36 9.55
CA PRO A 90 25.29 9.92 9.73
C PRO A 90 25.45 8.72 10.68
N LEU A 91 24.50 8.45 11.57
CA LEU A 91 24.54 7.29 12.47
C LEU A 91 23.97 6.03 11.81
N VAL A 92 23.03 6.20 10.86
CA VAL A 92 22.55 5.11 9.99
C VAL A 92 23.64 4.73 8.97
N GLU A 93 24.29 5.71 8.35
CA GLU A 93 25.40 5.50 7.40
C GLU A 93 26.62 4.81 8.04
N GLN A 94 26.91 5.10 9.30
CA GLN A 94 28.01 4.45 10.05
C GLN A 94 27.63 3.09 10.64
N ASP A 95 26.46 2.53 10.28
CA ASP A 95 25.89 1.29 10.84
C ASP A 95 25.73 1.29 12.37
N ARG A 96 25.62 2.47 12.98
CA ARG A 96 25.46 2.63 14.45
C ARG A 96 24.00 2.68 14.88
N LEU A 97 23.09 2.98 13.96
CA LEU A 97 21.64 3.00 14.19
C LEU A 97 20.90 2.28 13.06
N ASP A 98 19.97 1.40 13.42
CA ASP A 98 19.11 0.68 12.47
C ASP A 98 18.17 1.63 11.71
N ARG A 99 18.21 1.55 10.37
CA ARG A 99 17.40 2.37 9.46
C ARG A 99 15.89 2.19 9.67
N ARG A 100 15.44 1.04 10.18
CA ARG A 100 14.02 0.75 10.44
C ARG A 100 13.41 1.63 11.54
N LEU A 101 14.26 2.23 12.39
CA LEU A 101 13.83 3.28 13.34
C LEU A 101 13.26 4.54 12.65
N PHE A 102 13.33 4.60 11.32
CA PHE A 102 12.83 5.68 10.45
C PHE A 102 11.96 5.17 9.28
N ASP A 103 11.56 3.89 9.29
CA ASP A 103 10.70 3.27 8.29
C ASP A 103 9.25 3.33 8.78
N ILE A 104 8.45 4.24 8.22
CA ILE A 104 7.11 4.54 8.72
C ILE A 104 6.09 3.48 8.30
N THR A 105 6.30 2.84 7.15
CA THR A 105 5.50 1.69 6.73
C THR A 105 5.71 0.54 7.71
N GLU A 106 6.97 0.18 7.95
CA GLU A 106 7.33 -0.87 8.90
C GLU A 106 6.84 -0.53 10.32
N LEU A 107 7.06 0.69 10.84
CA LEU A 107 6.64 1.09 12.19
C LEU A 107 5.10 1.07 12.37
N VAL A 108 4.31 1.37 11.33
CA VAL A 108 2.85 1.27 11.39
C VAL A 108 2.38 -0.17 11.26
N ASP A 109 2.93 -0.96 10.35
CA ASP A 109 2.57 -2.37 10.19
C ASP A 109 2.97 -3.21 11.41
N GLN A 110 4.07 -2.83 12.06
CA GLN A 110 4.51 -3.35 13.35
C GLN A 110 3.72 -2.78 14.57
N GLY A 111 2.71 -1.93 14.40
CA GLY A 111 1.95 -1.38 15.53
C GLY A 111 2.82 -0.67 16.57
N LEU A 112 3.81 0.10 16.09
CA LEU A 112 4.64 1.00 16.89
C LEU A 112 4.23 2.46 16.71
N ASP A 113 2.98 2.70 16.29
CA ASP A 113 2.30 3.99 16.38
C ASP A 113 1.99 4.39 17.84
N ASP A 114 1.59 5.64 18.03
CA ASP A 114 1.41 6.31 19.33
C ASP A 114 0.08 5.99 20.01
N ALA A 115 -0.86 5.38 19.27
CA ALA A 115 -2.07 4.79 19.85
C ALA A 115 -1.77 3.40 20.43
N ALA A 116 -0.89 2.64 19.77
CA ALA A 116 -0.47 1.30 20.17
C ALA A 116 0.63 1.29 21.27
N THR A 117 1.57 2.24 21.29
CA THR A 117 2.63 2.30 22.32
C THR A 117 3.19 3.71 22.58
N ARG A 118 3.61 3.95 23.83
CA ARG A 118 4.32 5.16 24.30
C ARG A 118 5.85 5.05 24.26
N THR A 119 6.38 3.90 23.90
CA THR A 119 7.82 3.63 23.81
C THR A 119 8.20 3.14 22.41
N VAL A 120 9.44 3.42 22.01
CA VAL A 120 10.10 2.69 20.92
C VAL A 120 10.90 1.57 21.58
N PRO A 121 10.58 0.29 21.30
CA PRO A 121 11.31 -0.83 21.85
C PRO A 121 12.65 -0.96 21.08
N LEU A 122 13.76 -1.15 21.81
CA LEU A 122 15.12 -1.14 21.26
C LEU A 122 15.99 -2.29 21.74
N ILE A 123 16.99 -2.64 20.93
CA ILE A 123 18.13 -3.47 21.33
C ILE A 123 19.39 -2.60 21.28
N VAL A 124 20.22 -2.63 22.33
CA VAL A 124 21.43 -1.82 22.46
C VAL A 124 22.66 -2.71 22.70
N GLN A 125 23.72 -2.50 21.92
CA GLN A 125 24.99 -3.20 22.10
C GLN A 125 25.82 -2.57 23.23
N GLY A 126 25.97 -3.29 24.34
CA GLY A 126 26.79 -2.89 25.49
C GLY A 126 26.18 -3.24 26.84
N ALA A 127 27.04 -3.30 27.86
CA ALA A 127 26.65 -3.65 29.23
C ALA A 127 25.94 -2.53 30.01
N ALA A 128 25.91 -1.30 29.47
CA ALA A 128 25.29 -0.13 30.08
C ALA A 128 24.23 0.48 29.14
N ALA A 129 22.98 0.50 29.59
CA ALA A 129 21.89 1.19 28.90
C ALA A 129 22.04 2.72 28.97
N PRO A 130 21.51 3.47 27.99
CA PRO A 130 21.26 4.91 28.12
C PRO A 130 20.39 5.22 29.36
N ARG A 131 20.63 6.33 30.06
CA ARG A 131 19.96 6.61 31.35
C ARG A 131 18.48 6.93 31.18
N ALA A 132 18.13 7.53 30.05
CA ALA A 132 16.75 7.81 29.64
C ALA A 132 16.05 6.62 28.94
N THR A 133 16.40 5.38 29.28
CA THR A 133 15.73 4.15 28.77
C THR A 133 15.50 3.16 29.89
N GLU A 134 14.36 2.46 29.88
CA GLU A 134 14.04 1.43 30.88
C GLU A 134 14.54 0.06 30.42
N ARG A 135 15.28 -0.66 31.27
CA ARG A 135 15.85 -1.97 30.92
C ARG A 135 14.84 -3.08 31.13
N THR A 136 14.19 -3.52 30.06
CA THR A 136 13.23 -4.64 30.07
C THR A 136 13.92 -6.00 30.07
N ALA A 137 15.00 -6.19 29.31
CA ALA A 137 15.73 -7.47 29.31
C ALA A 137 17.25 -7.32 29.08
N THR A 138 17.95 -8.44 29.20
CA THR A 138 19.38 -8.58 28.87
C THR A 138 19.56 -9.87 28.08
N VAL A 139 20.44 -9.88 27.07
CA VAL A 139 20.81 -11.08 26.31
C VAL A 139 22.28 -11.39 26.63
N PRO A 140 22.58 -12.17 27.69
CA PRO A 140 23.93 -12.25 28.25
C PRO A 140 24.95 -12.86 27.28
N ALA A 141 24.51 -13.79 26.42
CA ALA A 141 25.34 -14.48 25.43
C ALA A 141 25.98 -13.53 24.39
N ARG A 142 25.44 -12.33 24.20
CA ARG A 142 25.88 -11.34 23.19
C ARG A 142 26.25 -9.96 23.76
N GLY A 143 26.14 -9.78 25.09
CA GLY A 143 26.38 -8.47 25.73
C GLY A 143 25.39 -7.40 25.28
N LEU A 144 24.20 -7.80 24.79
CA LEU A 144 23.13 -6.89 24.38
C LEU A 144 22.18 -6.62 25.54
N THR A 145 21.60 -5.43 25.53
CA THR A 145 20.58 -5.01 26.48
C THR A 145 19.33 -4.58 25.71
N VAL A 146 18.17 -5.12 26.07
CA VAL A 146 16.88 -4.69 25.52
C VAL A 146 16.36 -3.55 26.40
N VAL A 147 15.92 -2.46 25.78
CA VAL A 147 15.44 -1.28 26.49
C VAL A 147 14.20 -0.70 25.81
N GLU A 148 13.31 -0.14 26.61
CA GLU A 148 12.24 0.73 26.13
C GLU A 148 12.73 2.18 26.16
N ALA A 149 12.69 2.84 24.99
CA ALA A 149 12.94 4.27 24.88
C ALA A 149 11.62 5.04 24.90
N PRO A 150 11.40 6.02 25.80
CA PRO A 150 10.23 6.87 25.74
C PRO A 150 10.18 7.67 24.44
N LYS A 151 8.98 7.83 23.88
CA LYS A 151 8.70 8.64 22.69
C LYS A 151 8.71 10.16 22.98
N ASP A 152 9.80 10.64 23.57
CA ASP A 152 9.99 12.04 23.99
C ASP A 152 11.39 12.61 23.62
N GLY A 153 12.16 11.85 22.82
CA GLY A 153 13.53 12.19 22.43
C GLY A 153 14.55 12.28 23.58
N ALA A 154 14.22 11.87 24.81
CA ALA A 154 15.18 11.83 25.92
C ALA A 154 16.25 10.75 25.69
N ALA A 155 15.83 9.56 25.25
CA ALA A 155 16.73 8.48 24.83
C ALA A 155 17.70 8.94 23.73
N TRP A 156 17.19 9.64 22.70
CA TRP A 156 18.00 10.21 21.62
C TRP A 156 19.07 11.19 22.12
N ARG A 157 18.70 12.12 23.02
CA ARG A 157 19.64 13.11 23.60
C ARG A 157 20.75 12.45 24.42
N ASP A 158 20.43 11.40 25.18
CA ASP A 158 21.41 10.57 25.90
C ASP A 158 22.34 9.85 24.92
N MET A 159 21.79 9.17 23.89
CA MET A 159 22.56 8.43 22.88
C MET A 159 23.51 9.34 22.09
N ARG A 160 23.07 10.55 21.73
CA ARG A 160 23.86 11.53 20.96
C ARG A 160 25.01 12.15 21.78
N THR A 161 24.98 12.05 23.11
CA THR A 161 26.03 12.57 24.01
C THR A 161 26.94 11.47 24.58
N ALA A 162 26.45 10.23 24.66
CA ALA A 162 27.21 9.08 25.15
C ALA A 162 28.16 8.50 24.07
N ARG A 163 29.46 8.78 24.20
CA ARG A 163 30.56 8.16 23.40
C ARG A 163 30.74 6.64 23.60
N ALA A 164 29.76 5.92 24.17
CA ALA A 164 29.97 4.61 24.79
C ALA A 164 28.94 3.51 24.42
N ALA A 165 27.95 3.79 23.57
CA ALA A 165 27.05 2.77 23.01
C ALA A 165 27.58 2.25 21.65
N GLY A 166 27.43 0.95 21.41
CA GLY A 166 27.68 0.31 20.10
C GLY A 166 26.53 0.56 19.12
N LYS A 167 26.13 -0.47 18.37
CA LYS A 167 24.96 -0.43 17.49
C LYS A 167 23.64 -0.45 18.29
N ILE A 168 22.60 0.18 17.73
CA ILE A 168 21.24 0.23 18.27
C ILE A 168 20.25 -0.23 17.18
N TRP A 169 19.35 -1.15 17.52
CA TRP A 169 18.34 -1.73 16.61
C TRP A 169 16.90 -1.46 17.04
N LEU A 170 15.98 -1.45 16.07
CA LEU A 170 14.54 -1.55 16.32
C LEU A 170 14.16 -2.95 16.84
N ASN A 171 13.03 -3.04 17.54
CA ASN A 171 12.52 -4.28 18.12
C ASN A 171 11.07 -4.59 17.61
N GLY A 172 10.95 -5.20 16.42
CA GLY A 172 9.74 -5.15 15.56
C GLY A 172 8.84 -6.40 15.41
N ARG A 173 7.64 -6.25 14.82
CA ARG A 173 6.46 -7.17 14.91
C ARG A 173 5.97 -7.86 13.59
N VAL A 174 5.22 -8.99 13.63
CA VAL A 174 4.89 -9.88 12.45
C VAL A 174 3.49 -10.60 12.46
N ARG A 175 2.91 -11.09 11.31
CA ARG A 175 1.54 -11.71 11.17
C ARG A 175 1.28 -12.79 10.00
N PRO A 176 0.27 -13.74 10.05
CA PRO A 176 0.32 -15.06 9.29
C PRO A 176 -1.04 -15.90 8.90
N LEU A 177 -1.10 -16.95 7.97
CA LEU A 177 -2.33 -17.37 7.11
C LEU A 177 -2.59 -18.87 6.43
N LEU A 178 -3.84 -19.51 6.28
CA LEU A 178 -4.33 -21.02 6.19
C LEU A 178 -5.47 -21.65 5.19
N GLU A 179 -6.08 -22.93 5.26
CA GLU A 179 -7.21 -23.74 4.49
C GLU A 179 -7.19 -25.01 3.45
N ASP A 180 -6.26 -26.01 3.27
CA ASP A 180 -6.27 -27.53 2.94
C ASP A 180 -4.91 -28.13 2.45
N SER A 181 -4.32 -29.20 3.02
CA SER A 181 -3.01 -29.70 2.49
C SER A 181 -2.38 -31.05 2.87
N VAL A 182 -2.40 -31.47 4.14
CA VAL A 182 -1.45 -32.48 4.69
C VAL A 182 -1.21 -33.75 3.82
N PRO A 183 -2.21 -34.35 3.15
CA PRO A 183 -2.00 -35.49 2.25
C PRO A 183 -1.12 -35.22 1.01
N ARG A 184 -0.86 -33.96 0.65
CA ARG A 184 -0.03 -33.61 -0.54
C ARG A 184 1.46 -33.85 -0.35
N ILE A 185 1.95 -33.91 0.90
CA ILE A 185 3.37 -34.06 1.21
C ILE A 185 3.77 -35.51 1.55
N GLY A 186 2.83 -36.45 1.62
CA GLY A 186 3.09 -37.87 1.95
C GLY A 186 3.13 -38.19 3.46
N ALA A 187 2.51 -37.38 4.31
CA ALA A 187 2.47 -37.64 5.75
C ALA A 187 1.69 -38.92 6.14
N PRO A 188 0.53 -39.26 5.53
CA PRO A 188 -0.18 -40.52 5.84
C PRO A 188 0.65 -41.77 5.59
N GLU A 189 1.50 -41.76 4.56
CA GLU A 189 2.44 -42.85 4.24
C GLU A 189 3.53 -42.99 5.32
N ALA A 190 4.05 -41.88 5.85
CA ALA A 190 4.98 -41.89 6.98
C ALA A 190 4.31 -42.43 8.26
N TRP A 191 3.07 -42.02 8.55
CA TRP A 191 2.31 -42.56 9.70
C TRP A 191 2.04 -44.06 9.55
N ALA A 192 1.74 -44.53 8.32
CA ALA A 192 1.53 -45.95 8.02
C ALA A 192 2.82 -46.78 8.15
N ALA A 193 3.99 -46.16 7.94
CA ALA A 193 5.30 -46.76 8.26
C ALA A 193 5.66 -46.71 9.76
N GLY A 194 4.84 -46.05 10.60
CA GLY A 194 5.03 -45.92 12.05
C GLY A 194 5.69 -44.61 12.50
N PHE A 195 6.01 -43.69 11.59
CA PHE A 195 6.72 -42.45 11.89
C PHE A 195 5.73 -41.29 12.06
N THR A 196 5.48 -40.91 13.31
CA THR A 196 4.52 -39.85 13.69
C THR A 196 5.18 -38.64 14.36
N GLY A 197 6.51 -38.62 14.47
CA GLY A 197 7.26 -37.63 15.27
C GLY A 197 7.28 -37.92 16.77
N THR A 198 6.86 -39.10 17.21
CA THR A 198 6.96 -39.54 18.62
C THR A 198 8.39 -39.42 19.13
N GLY A 199 8.57 -38.63 20.19
CA GLY A 199 9.87 -38.35 20.82
C GLY A 199 10.43 -36.96 20.50
N ALA A 200 10.03 -36.36 19.38
CA ALA A 200 10.48 -35.02 18.99
C ALA A 200 9.69 -33.90 19.69
N LYS A 201 10.37 -32.77 19.92
CA LYS A 201 9.84 -31.51 20.42
C LYS A 201 9.90 -30.43 19.32
N VAL A 202 8.76 -29.81 19.04
CA VAL A 202 8.67 -28.68 18.12
C VAL A 202 8.28 -27.42 18.89
N ALA A 203 9.13 -26.41 18.84
CA ALA A 203 8.76 -25.07 19.30
C ALA A 203 7.97 -24.32 18.22
N VAL A 204 6.96 -23.57 18.65
CA VAL A 204 6.15 -22.70 17.81
C VAL A 204 6.31 -21.29 18.34
N LEU A 205 6.97 -20.43 17.56
CA LEU A 205 7.16 -19.01 17.89
C LEU A 205 6.16 -18.19 17.07
N ASP A 206 5.01 -17.87 17.68
CA ASP A 206 3.82 -17.35 16.98
C ASP A 206 2.89 -16.55 17.93
N SER A 207 1.58 -16.45 17.66
CA SER A 207 0.61 -15.63 18.41
C SER A 207 0.06 -16.23 19.71
N GLY A 208 0.63 -17.34 20.19
CA GLY A 208 0.14 -18.12 21.33
C GLY A 208 -0.64 -19.36 20.90
N TYR A 209 -1.48 -19.91 21.78
CA TYR A 209 -2.39 -21.01 21.43
C TYR A 209 -3.70 -20.99 22.23
N ASP A 210 -4.77 -21.55 21.68
CA ASP A 210 -5.97 -21.91 22.43
C ASP A 210 -5.76 -23.24 23.16
N ALA A 211 -5.48 -23.15 24.45
CA ALA A 211 -5.28 -24.31 25.33
C ALA A 211 -6.54 -25.17 25.55
N ASN A 212 -7.72 -24.72 25.10
CA ASN A 212 -8.97 -25.47 25.18
C ASN A 212 -9.32 -26.18 23.85
N HIS A 213 -8.57 -25.92 22.77
CA HIS A 213 -8.88 -26.52 21.48
C HIS A 213 -8.66 -28.04 21.50
N PRO A 214 -9.64 -28.88 21.10
CA PRO A 214 -9.52 -30.33 21.20
C PRO A 214 -8.28 -30.91 20.52
N ASP A 215 -7.84 -30.33 19.40
CA ASP A 215 -6.70 -30.85 18.63
C ASP A 215 -5.36 -30.61 19.33
N LEU A 216 -5.29 -29.63 20.25
CA LEU A 216 -4.10 -29.27 21.03
C LEU A 216 -4.13 -29.79 22.48
N ALA A 217 -5.21 -30.48 22.88
CA ALA A 217 -5.40 -30.94 24.25
C ALA A 217 -4.32 -31.94 24.69
N GLY A 218 -3.45 -31.53 25.61
CA GLY A 218 -2.42 -32.39 26.22
C GLY A 218 -1.16 -32.64 25.39
N ILE A 219 -0.96 -31.96 24.25
CA ILE A 219 0.26 -32.09 23.43
C ILE A 219 1.33 -31.00 23.66
N VAL A 220 0.98 -29.92 24.37
CA VAL A 220 1.92 -28.86 24.78
C VAL A 220 2.61 -29.23 26.09
N ASP A 221 3.95 -29.22 26.10
CA ASP A 221 4.78 -29.53 27.29
C ASP A 221 5.15 -28.27 28.08
N ALA A 222 5.40 -27.16 27.39
CA ALA A 222 5.71 -25.86 27.99
C ALA A 222 5.17 -24.73 27.11
N ALA A 223 4.87 -23.59 27.73
CA ALA A 223 4.46 -22.38 27.01
C ALA A 223 4.94 -21.13 27.76
N GLN A 224 5.37 -20.12 27.02
CA GLN A 224 5.86 -18.84 27.56
C GLN A 224 5.47 -17.68 26.65
N ASP A 225 5.21 -16.51 27.25
CA ASP A 225 4.87 -15.28 26.56
C ASP A 225 6.04 -14.29 26.59
N PHE A 226 6.24 -13.59 25.48
CA PHE A 226 7.28 -12.59 25.22
C PHE A 226 6.68 -11.27 24.68
N THR A 227 5.36 -11.07 24.85
CA THR A 227 4.58 -9.94 24.33
C THR A 227 3.92 -9.06 25.40
N ASP A 228 4.12 -9.41 26.68
CA ASP A 228 3.46 -8.81 27.85
C ASP A 228 1.91 -8.86 27.83
N GLU A 229 1.32 -9.73 27.00
CA GLU A 229 -0.12 -10.00 26.95
C GLU A 229 -0.53 -11.17 27.87
N SER A 230 -0.99 -12.27 27.27
CA SER A 230 -1.14 -13.59 27.89
C SER A 230 -1.00 -14.65 26.79
N ILE A 231 -0.59 -15.87 27.17
CA ILE A 231 -0.31 -17.00 26.26
C ILE A 231 -1.49 -17.44 25.36
N ALA A 232 -2.70 -16.96 25.65
CA ALA A 232 -3.88 -17.20 24.84
C ALA A 232 -3.76 -16.56 23.45
N ASP A 233 -4.20 -17.30 22.43
CA ASP A 233 -4.17 -16.85 21.04
C ASP A 233 -5.35 -15.92 20.72
N THR A 234 -5.14 -14.62 20.93
CA THR A 234 -6.09 -13.55 20.62
C THR A 234 -6.23 -13.30 19.12
N VAL A 235 -5.27 -13.73 18.31
CA VAL A 235 -5.26 -13.59 16.84
C VAL A 235 -5.92 -14.81 16.18
N GLY A 236 -5.58 -16.01 16.64
CA GLY A 236 -6.07 -17.30 16.17
C GLY A 236 -5.15 -18.04 15.21
N HIS A 237 -3.91 -17.57 15.01
CA HIS A 237 -2.97 -18.19 14.08
C HIS A 237 -1.99 -19.19 14.73
N GLY A 238 -1.39 -18.87 15.89
CA GLY A 238 -0.46 -19.79 16.55
C GLY A 238 -1.10 -21.14 16.89
N THR A 239 -2.38 -21.12 17.25
CA THR A 239 -3.26 -22.30 17.38
C THR A 239 -3.30 -23.14 16.09
N HIS A 240 -3.34 -22.48 14.94
CA HIS A 240 -3.35 -23.12 13.64
C HIS A 240 -1.98 -23.69 13.26
N VAL A 241 -0.88 -22.97 13.48
CA VAL A 241 0.48 -23.51 13.29
C VAL A 241 0.68 -24.76 14.12
N ALA A 242 0.41 -24.66 15.43
CA ALA A 242 0.53 -25.76 16.37
C ALA A 242 -0.23 -27.00 15.91
N SER A 243 -1.46 -26.83 15.41
CA SER A 243 -2.30 -27.93 14.93
C SER A 243 -1.90 -28.43 13.54
N THR A 244 -1.37 -27.58 12.65
CA THR A 244 -0.79 -28.03 11.35
C THR A 244 0.44 -28.92 11.59
N ILE A 245 1.23 -28.62 12.62
CA ILE A 245 2.40 -29.41 13.03
C ILE A 245 1.96 -30.72 13.70
N ALA A 246 1.24 -30.67 14.81
CA ALA A 246 1.00 -31.84 15.68
C ALA A 246 -0.45 -32.02 16.15
N GLY A 247 -1.40 -31.28 15.57
CA GLY A 247 -2.82 -31.34 15.97
C GLY A 247 -3.40 -32.74 15.81
N SER A 248 -4.09 -33.23 16.83
CA SER A 248 -4.60 -34.61 16.87
C SER A 248 -5.80 -34.87 15.95
N GLY A 249 -6.38 -33.83 15.34
CA GLY A 249 -7.60 -33.93 14.52
C GLY A 249 -8.85 -34.32 15.31
N ALA A 250 -8.82 -34.27 16.65
CA ALA A 250 -9.90 -34.73 17.53
C ALA A 250 -11.25 -34.04 17.26
N ALA A 251 -11.26 -32.74 16.95
CA ALA A 251 -12.47 -32.00 16.58
C ALA A 251 -13.00 -32.33 15.16
N SER A 252 -12.34 -33.23 14.42
CA SER A 252 -12.72 -33.60 13.05
C SER A 252 -12.71 -35.11 12.79
N ASP A 253 -12.76 -35.96 13.83
CA ASP A 253 -12.63 -37.42 13.72
C ASP A 253 -11.32 -37.87 13.04
N GLY A 254 -10.23 -37.13 13.26
CA GLY A 254 -8.91 -37.39 12.66
C GLY A 254 -8.77 -36.95 11.20
N ARG A 255 -9.76 -36.27 10.61
CA ARG A 255 -9.69 -35.79 9.22
C ARG A 255 -8.67 -34.66 9.02
N ARG A 256 -8.42 -33.86 10.06
CA ARG A 256 -7.55 -32.67 10.04
C ARG A 256 -6.33 -32.84 10.95
N THR A 257 -5.79 -34.06 11.02
CA THR A 257 -4.57 -34.39 11.77
C THR A 257 -3.35 -33.68 11.17
N GLY A 258 -2.53 -33.06 12.03
CA GLY A 258 -1.28 -32.39 11.66
C GLY A 258 -0.19 -33.38 11.22
N VAL A 259 0.91 -32.87 10.66
CA VAL A 259 1.95 -33.69 10.00
C VAL A 259 2.68 -34.67 10.95
N ALA A 260 2.85 -34.30 12.22
CA ALA A 260 3.59 -35.03 13.25
C ALA A 260 2.74 -35.23 14.53
N PRO A 261 1.67 -36.04 14.50
CA PRO A 261 0.71 -36.15 15.59
C PRO A 261 1.24 -36.88 16.85
N GLY A 262 2.48 -37.37 16.82
CA GLY A 262 3.19 -37.92 17.98
C GLY A 262 4.17 -36.94 18.65
N ALA A 263 4.45 -35.79 18.03
CA ALA A 263 5.39 -34.80 18.56
C ALA A 263 4.83 -34.05 19.78
N ARG A 264 5.72 -33.47 20.58
CA ARG A 264 5.39 -32.55 21.68
C ARG A 264 5.59 -31.11 21.25
N LEU A 265 4.75 -30.20 21.74
CA LEU A 265 4.81 -28.77 21.39
C LEU A 265 5.35 -27.90 22.53
N LEU A 266 6.11 -26.87 22.16
CA LEU A 266 6.58 -25.81 23.05
C LEU A 266 6.09 -24.46 22.49
N ILE A 267 5.13 -23.80 23.14
CA ILE A 267 4.50 -22.60 22.56
C ILE A 267 5.15 -21.32 23.10
N GLY A 268 5.94 -20.64 22.27
CA GLY A 268 6.41 -19.29 22.55
C GLY A 268 5.47 -18.27 21.90
N LYS A 269 4.67 -17.55 22.70
CA LYS A 269 3.96 -16.38 22.19
C LYS A 269 4.96 -15.24 22.02
N VAL A 270 5.35 -14.99 20.78
CA VAL A 270 6.22 -13.86 20.40
C VAL A 270 5.46 -12.83 19.58
N LEU A 271 4.19 -13.09 19.22
CA LEU A 271 3.31 -12.20 18.48
C LEU A 271 2.00 -11.90 19.25
N GLY A 272 1.58 -10.64 19.29
CA GLY A 272 0.28 -10.17 19.78
C GLY A 272 -0.66 -9.75 18.65
N GLU A 273 -1.71 -8.98 18.95
CA GLU A 273 -2.70 -8.51 17.94
C GLU A 273 -2.06 -7.71 16.79
N PHE A 274 -1.05 -6.91 17.12
CA PHE A 274 -0.26 -6.12 16.18
C PHE A 274 1.04 -6.83 15.74
N GLY A 275 1.18 -8.12 16.08
CA GLY A 275 2.44 -8.89 16.06
C GLY A 275 3.24 -8.72 17.36
N GLY A 276 4.53 -9.07 17.38
CA GLY A 276 5.40 -8.88 18.57
C GLY A 276 6.91 -8.98 18.28
N SER A 277 7.69 -8.44 19.21
CA SER A 277 8.97 -7.75 18.97
C SER A 277 10.20 -8.64 18.64
N GLU A 278 11.16 -8.20 17.80
CA GLU A 278 12.37 -8.96 17.40
C GLU A 278 13.19 -9.53 18.58
N ALA A 279 13.34 -8.79 19.67
CA ALA A 279 13.99 -9.21 20.90
C ALA A 279 13.14 -10.24 21.66
N GLY A 280 11.81 -10.13 21.59
CA GLY A 280 10.88 -11.18 22.05
C GLY A 280 10.96 -12.43 21.17
N ILE A 281 11.11 -12.28 19.86
CA ILE A 281 11.35 -13.35 18.90
C ILE A 281 12.70 -14.03 19.19
N ILE A 282 13.78 -13.26 19.37
CA ILE A 282 15.13 -13.75 19.74
C ILE A 282 15.13 -14.41 21.13
N ALA A 283 14.42 -13.84 22.12
CA ALA A 283 14.24 -14.47 23.42
C ALA A 283 13.45 -15.78 23.29
N GLY A 284 12.46 -15.84 22.41
CA GLY A 284 11.74 -17.06 22.03
C GLY A 284 12.63 -18.09 21.33
N MET A 285 13.54 -17.67 20.43
CA MET A 285 14.52 -18.55 19.78
C MET A 285 15.44 -19.20 20.83
N GLN A 286 16.02 -18.40 21.73
CA GLN A 286 16.87 -18.88 22.81
C GLN A 286 16.09 -19.79 23.78
N TRP A 287 14.88 -19.39 24.18
CA TRP A 287 14.02 -20.19 25.05
C TRP A 287 13.66 -21.54 24.43
N ALA A 288 13.35 -21.60 23.14
CA ALA A 288 13.05 -22.84 22.44
C ALA A 288 14.26 -23.81 22.47
N VAL A 289 15.46 -23.28 22.25
CA VAL A 289 16.73 -24.03 22.42
C VAL A 289 16.93 -24.47 23.86
N ASP A 290 16.70 -23.60 24.85
CA ASP A 290 16.88 -23.89 26.28
C ASP A 290 15.85 -24.92 26.80
N GLN A 291 14.66 -25.01 26.20
CA GLN A 291 13.68 -26.08 26.42
C GLN A 291 14.05 -27.40 25.72
N GLY A 292 15.10 -27.39 24.89
CA GLY A 292 15.55 -28.53 24.09
C GLY A 292 14.57 -28.88 22.96
N ALA A 293 14.21 -27.90 22.13
CA ALA A 293 13.47 -28.14 20.89
C ALA A 293 14.41 -28.72 19.81
N ASP A 294 13.99 -29.78 19.13
CA ASP A 294 14.70 -30.32 17.96
C ASP A 294 14.45 -29.44 16.73
N VAL A 295 13.23 -28.87 16.66
CA VAL A 295 12.74 -28.05 15.56
C VAL A 295 12.05 -26.79 16.11
N VAL A 296 12.29 -25.64 15.49
CA VAL A 296 11.59 -24.37 15.78
C VAL A 296 10.86 -23.92 14.53
N ASN A 297 9.53 -23.88 14.57
CA ASN A 297 8.71 -23.28 13.54
C ASN A 297 8.60 -21.76 13.77
N MET A 298 9.01 -20.99 12.77
CA MET A 298 8.90 -19.53 12.73
C MET A 298 8.06 -19.12 11.51
N SER A 299 6.74 -19.07 11.68
CA SER A 299 5.79 -18.69 10.61
C SER A 299 5.73 -17.18 10.37
N LEU A 300 6.88 -16.51 10.58
CA LEU A 300 7.09 -15.07 10.66
C LEU A 300 8.34 -14.66 9.87
N GLY A 301 8.35 -13.42 9.38
CA GLY A 301 9.53 -12.67 8.98
C GLY A 301 9.24 -11.17 8.84
N GLY A 302 10.30 -10.35 8.81
CA GLY A 302 10.27 -8.92 8.47
C GLY A 302 10.78 -8.65 7.05
N GLY A 303 11.25 -7.42 6.80
CA GLY A 303 11.73 -7.00 5.48
C GLY A 303 12.92 -7.79 4.89
N PRO A 304 13.19 -7.65 3.57
CA PRO A 304 14.26 -8.39 2.89
C PRO A 304 15.68 -8.02 3.35
N SER A 305 16.57 -9.00 3.41
CA SER A 305 17.99 -8.81 3.76
C SER A 305 18.92 -9.75 2.97
N ASP A 306 20.22 -9.51 3.10
CA ASP A 306 21.31 -10.40 2.66
C ASP A 306 21.63 -11.51 3.69
N GLY A 307 20.91 -11.56 4.81
CA GLY A 307 21.16 -12.45 5.95
C GLY A 307 22.09 -11.87 7.03
N THR A 308 22.60 -10.64 6.88
CA THR A 308 23.46 -9.97 7.89
C THR A 308 22.68 -9.26 9.01
N ASP A 309 21.35 -9.34 9.02
CA ASP A 309 20.51 -8.78 10.08
C ASP A 309 20.60 -9.54 11.42
N LEU A 310 20.10 -8.94 12.49
CA LEU A 310 20.29 -9.45 13.85
C LEU A 310 19.55 -10.77 14.13
N MET A 311 18.34 -10.95 13.61
CA MET A 311 17.60 -12.21 13.79
C MET A 311 18.27 -13.33 12.99
N SER A 312 18.74 -13.06 11.78
CA SER A 312 19.44 -14.04 10.93
C SER A 312 20.77 -14.49 11.53
N GLN A 313 21.59 -13.56 12.02
CA GLN A 313 22.82 -13.89 12.75
C GLN A 313 22.53 -14.73 14.00
N THR A 314 21.52 -14.34 14.79
CA THR A 314 21.16 -15.06 16.03
C THR A 314 20.67 -16.49 15.74
N LEU A 315 19.86 -16.67 14.69
CA LEU A 315 19.37 -17.97 14.25
C LEU A 315 20.54 -18.88 13.84
N ASN A 316 21.46 -18.37 13.00
CA ASN A 316 22.66 -19.11 12.58
C ASN A 316 23.46 -19.64 13.78
N GLU A 317 23.65 -18.80 14.80
CA GLU A 317 24.45 -19.10 15.98
C GLU A 317 23.76 -20.08 16.93
N LEU A 318 22.43 -19.97 17.09
CA LEU A 318 21.64 -20.92 17.86
C LEU A 318 21.64 -22.30 17.19
N SER A 319 21.44 -22.38 15.86
CA SER A 319 21.57 -23.64 15.12
C SER A 319 22.95 -24.29 15.31
N ASP A 320 24.04 -23.53 15.17
CA ASP A 320 25.40 -24.06 15.25
C ASP A 320 25.83 -24.48 16.66
N THR A 321 25.21 -23.94 17.71
CA THR A 321 25.55 -24.24 19.11
C THR A 321 24.65 -25.28 19.77
N SER A 322 23.41 -25.43 19.32
CA SER A 322 22.43 -26.39 19.87
C SER A 322 22.21 -27.62 18.99
N GLY A 323 22.39 -27.49 17.68
CA GLY A 323 21.91 -28.47 16.70
C GLY A 323 20.41 -28.37 16.39
N THR A 324 19.68 -27.37 16.90
CA THR A 324 18.25 -27.17 16.60
C THR A 324 18.01 -26.66 15.17
N LEU A 325 17.00 -27.22 14.48
CA LEU A 325 16.57 -26.75 13.15
C LEU A 325 15.54 -25.63 13.25
N PHE A 326 15.86 -24.43 12.76
CA PHE A 326 14.88 -23.37 12.57
C PHE A 326 14.27 -23.45 11.16
N VAL A 327 12.95 -23.56 11.09
CA VAL A 327 12.17 -23.62 9.85
C VAL A 327 11.36 -22.32 9.74
N VAL A 328 11.58 -21.56 8.67
CA VAL A 328 11.14 -20.15 8.59
C VAL A 328 10.34 -19.87 7.31
N ALA A 329 9.33 -19.02 7.40
CA ALA A 329 8.57 -18.56 6.23
C ALA A 329 9.43 -17.71 5.29
N ALA A 330 9.28 -17.87 3.96
CA ALA A 330 9.99 -17.01 3.00
C ALA A 330 9.46 -15.56 2.94
N GLY A 331 8.18 -15.34 3.28
CA GLY A 331 7.48 -14.07 3.10
C GLY A 331 6.34 -14.14 2.09
N ASN A 332 5.49 -13.11 2.05
CA ASN A 332 4.25 -13.08 1.27
C ASN A 332 4.22 -11.95 0.20
N SER A 333 5.39 -11.53 -0.30
CA SER A 333 5.55 -10.37 -1.19
C SER A 333 5.58 -10.70 -2.70
N GLY A 334 5.54 -11.98 -3.08
CA GLY A 334 5.35 -12.48 -4.46
C GLY A 334 6.47 -12.25 -5.49
N ALA A 335 7.39 -11.30 -5.27
CA ALA A 335 8.42 -10.91 -6.23
C ALA A 335 9.82 -11.52 -5.95
N ARG A 336 10.74 -11.41 -6.91
CA ARG A 336 12.18 -11.71 -6.72
C ARG A 336 12.81 -10.73 -5.74
N GLU A 337 13.89 -11.17 -5.08
CA GLU A 337 14.63 -10.37 -4.10
C GLU A 337 13.76 -9.91 -2.89
N THR A 338 12.73 -10.71 -2.52
CA THR A 338 11.79 -10.38 -1.41
C THR A 338 11.73 -11.40 -0.26
N VAL A 339 12.71 -12.31 -0.15
CA VAL A 339 12.81 -13.20 1.02
C VAL A 339 13.17 -12.40 2.27
N GLY A 340 12.34 -12.49 3.31
CA GLY A 340 12.46 -11.72 4.56
C GLY A 340 13.36 -12.37 5.62
N SER A 341 13.90 -11.55 6.53
CA SER A 341 14.55 -12.03 7.76
C SER A 341 13.53 -12.66 8.73
N PRO A 342 13.83 -13.75 9.48
CA PRO A 342 15.10 -14.46 9.53
C PRO A 342 15.20 -15.60 8.50
N GLY A 343 14.28 -15.66 7.53
CA GLY A 343 14.32 -16.60 6.40
C GLY A 343 15.49 -16.36 5.44
N THR A 344 16.25 -15.28 5.61
CA THR A 344 17.50 -15.01 4.91
C THR A 344 18.71 -15.68 5.55
N ALA A 345 18.64 -16.17 6.79
CA ALA A 345 19.74 -16.84 7.50
C ALA A 345 20.21 -18.14 6.82
N ASP A 346 21.51 -18.37 6.68
CA ASP A 346 22.07 -19.57 6.00
C ASP A 346 21.68 -20.90 6.67
N ARG A 347 21.54 -20.93 8.00
CA ARG A 347 21.15 -22.14 8.73
C ARG A 347 19.63 -22.39 8.70
N ALA A 348 18.81 -21.35 8.57
CA ALA A 348 17.35 -21.50 8.47
C ALA A 348 16.99 -22.40 7.28
N LEU A 349 16.01 -23.29 7.46
CA LEU A 349 15.32 -23.95 6.35
C LEU A 349 14.14 -23.08 5.95
N THR A 350 14.31 -22.30 4.88
CA THR A 350 13.35 -21.28 4.47
C THR A 350 12.36 -21.84 3.47
N VAL A 351 11.07 -21.58 3.70
CA VAL A 351 9.96 -22.29 3.07
C VAL A 351 9.14 -21.37 2.16
N GLY A 352 9.21 -21.63 0.86
CA GLY A 352 8.33 -21.06 -0.16
C GLY A 352 6.95 -21.74 -0.19
N SER A 353 5.96 -21.06 -0.77
CA SER A 353 4.57 -21.54 -0.83
C SER A 353 4.18 -22.03 -2.22
N VAL A 354 3.58 -23.23 -2.27
CA VAL A 354 2.83 -23.71 -3.43
C VAL A 354 1.36 -23.92 -3.11
N THR A 355 0.56 -24.01 -4.16
CA THR A 355 -0.85 -24.43 -4.12
C THR A 355 -0.98 -25.96 -4.03
N LYS A 356 -2.18 -26.42 -3.67
CA LYS A 356 -2.62 -27.84 -3.74
C LYS A 356 -2.48 -28.50 -5.11
N GLY A 357 -2.16 -27.72 -6.16
CA GLY A 357 -1.98 -28.15 -7.55
C GLY A 357 -0.52 -28.16 -8.01
N ASP A 358 0.46 -28.14 -7.10
CA ASP A 358 1.89 -28.05 -7.42
C ASP A 358 2.23 -26.82 -8.32
N GLN A 359 1.57 -25.69 -8.09
CA GLN A 359 1.89 -24.37 -8.71
C GLN A 359 2.40 -23.41 -7.66
N LEU A 360 3.36 -22.54 -7.99
CA LEU A 360 3.83 -21.47 -7.10
C LEU A 360 2.65 -20.60 -6.64
N SER A 361 2.61 -20.26 -5.36
CA SER A 361 1.63 -19.31 -4.82
C SER A 361 1.95 -17.88 -5.26
N GLU A 362 0.96 -17.13 -5.75
CA GLU A 362 1.10 -15.73 -6.22
C GLU A 362 1.85 -14.83 -5.23
N PHE A 363 1.59 -15.01 -3.93
CA PHE A 363 2.22 -14.25 -2.85
C PHE A 363 3.59 -14.79 -2.42
N SER A 364 4.06 -15.97 -2.84
CA SER A 364 5.30 -16.53 -2.28
C SER A 364 6.48 -15.62 -2.60
N SER A 365 7.14 -15.07 -1.56
CA SER A 365 8.40 -14.35 -1.74
C SER A 365 9.43 -15.26 -2.42
N GLN A 366 10.17 -14.69 -3.38
CA GLN A 366 11.16 -15.39 -4.18
C GLN A 366 12.54 -14.78 -3.94
N GLY A 367 13.57 -15.61 -4.09
CA GLY A 367 14.96 -15.16 -4.10
C GLY A 367 15.36 -14.49 -5.42
N PRO A 368 16.68 -14.35 -5.66
CA PRO A 368 17.76 -14.60 -4.70
C PRO A 368 17.65 -13.70 -3.45
N ARG A 369 18.46 -13.93 -2.42
CA ARG A 369 18.64 -12.91 -1.37
C ARG A 369 19.11 -11.59 -1.99
N VAL A 370 18.58 -10.49 -1.47
CA VAL A 370 18.94 -9.14 -1.96
C VAL A 370 20.40 -8.85 -1.61
N GLY A 371 21.15 -8.27 -2.54
CA GLY A 371 22.58 -7.96 -2.34
C GLY A 371 23.52 -9.12 -2.72
N ASP A 372 23.66 -10.13 -1.86
CA ASP A 372 24.67 -11.20 -1.99
C ASP A 372 24.38 -12.22 -3.11
N HIS A 373 23.10 -12.30 -3.52
CA HIS A 373 22.52 -13.29 -4.43
C HIS A 373 22.47 -14.74 -3.86
N GLY A 374 22.35 -14.88 -2.54
CA GLY A 374 22.22 -16.18 -1.86
C GLY A 374 20.95 -16.96 -2.22
N LEU A 375 21.03 -18.29 -2.17
CA LEU A 375 19.94 -19.19 -2.55
C LEU A 375 18.89 -19.34 -1.45
N LYS A 376 17.72 -18.72 -1.65
CA LYS A 376 16.50 -18.85 -0.85
C LYS A 376 15.26 -18.79 -1.76
N PRO A 377 14.10 -19.36 -1.36
CA PRO A 377 13.94 -20.37 -0.30
C PRO A 377 14.59 -21.70 -0.72
N GLU A 378 14.89 -22.60 0.22
CA GLU A 378 15.54 -23.89 -0.11
C GLU A 378 14.55 -25.02 -0.34
N ILE A 379 13.32 -24.90 0.15
CA ILE A 379 12.23 -25.85 -0.09
C ILE A 379 10.90 -25.11 -0.27
N ALA A 380 9.94 -25.74 -0.92
CA ALA A 380 8.55 -25.31 -0.93
C ALA A 380 7.65 -26.30 -0.20
N ALA A 381 6.54 -25.82 0.34
CA ALA A 381 5.46 -26.67 0.83
C ALA A 381 4.09 -26.05 0.48
N PRO A 382 3.00 -26.81 0.55
CA PRO A 382 1.65 -26.25 0.42
C PRO A 382 1.46 -25.08 1.40
N GLY A 383 1.12 -23.89 0.89
CA GLY A 383 0.84 -22.68 1.67
C GLY A 383 -0.36 -21.85 1.18
N SER A 384 -0.76 -21.95 -0.10
CA SER A 384 -2.08 -21.44 -0.54
C SER A 384 -3.18 -22.40 -0.12
N ASP A 385 -4.02 -21.94 0.80
CA ASP A 385 -5.07 -22.66 1.50
C ASP A 385 -4.51 -23.96 2.19
N ILE A 386 -4.25 -23.99 3.53
CA ILE A 386 -3.75 -25.09 4.46
C ILE A 386 -4.58 -25.42 5.77
N VAL A 387 -5.24 -26.59 5.95
CA VAL A 387 -6.20 -26.89 7.07
C VAL A 387 -5.58 -27.25 8.41
N ALA A 388 -6.02 -26.54 9.46
CA ALA A 388 -5.92 -26.86 10.88
C ALA A 388 -6.79 -25.91 11.76
N ALA A 389 -6.54 -25.90 13.07
CA ALA A 389 -7.43 -25.40 14.12
C ALA A 389 -7.62 -23.87 14.17
N ARG A 390 -8.76 -23.46 14.75
CA ARG A 390 -9.18 -22.09 15.03
C ARG A 390 -9.27 -21.85 16.54
N ALA A 391 -8.67 -20.78 17.06
CA ALA A 391 -8.84 -20.38 18.45
C ALA A 391 -10.26 -19.84 18.72
N ALA A 392 -10.85 -20.21 19.86
CA ALA A 392 -12.18 -19.76 20.25
C ALA A 392 -12.28 -18.21 20.31
N GLY A 393 -13.36 -17.65 19.79
CA GLY A 393 -13.58 -16.20 19.73
C GLY A 393 -12.83 -15.45 18.61
N THR A 394 -11.87 -16.09 17.95
CA THR A 394 -11.11 -15.47 16.85
C THR A 394 -11.78 -15.68 15.49
N ASN A 395 -11.46 -14.81 14.53
CA ASN A 395 -11.76 -15.04 13.12
C ASN A 395 -10.62 -14.47 12.24
N PRO A 396 -9.45 -15.10 12.23
CA PRO A 396 -8.33 -14.60 11.41
C PRO A 396 -8.55 -14.82 9.91
N GLY A 397 -9.62 -15.54 9.50
CA GLY A 397 -9.87 -15.92 8.11
C GLY A 397 -11.32 -16.21 7.74
N THR A 398 -11.50 -16.96 6.65
CA THR A 398 -12.75 -17.64 6.32
C THR A 398 -12.94 -18.81 7.29
N SER A 399 -13.68 -18.56 8.38
CA SER A 399 -14.30 -19.58 9.21
C SER A 399 -14.84 -20.75 8.38
N VAL A 400 -14.54 -21.98 8.77
CA VAL A 400 -15.19 -23.18 8.19
C VAL A 400 -16.21 -23.73 9.17
N ASP A 401 -15.82 -23.92 10.43
CA ASP A 401 -16.71 -24.30 11.53
C ASP A 401 -16.24 -23.63 12.84
N GLU A 402 -16.73 -24.09 14.00
CA GLU A 402 -16.34 -23.55 15.31
C GLU A 402 -14.91 -23.91 15.75
N HIS A 403 -14.29 -24.89 15.08
CA HIS A 403 -12.98 -25.43 15.42
C HIS A 403 -11.92 -25.28 14.31
N TYR A 404 -12.28 -24.91 13.07
CA TYR A 404 -11.37 -24.85 11.90
C TYR A 404 -11.64 -23.62 10.99
N THR A 405 -10.60 -23.12 10.29
CA THR A 405 -10.64 -21.84 9.54
C THR A 405 -9.56 -21.70 8.45
N ARG A 406 -9.75 -20.78 7.49
CA ARG A 406 -8.96 -20.60 6.24
C ARG A 406 -8.44 -19.18 5.97
N MET A 407 -7.15 -19.03 5.69
CA MET A 407 -6.57 -17.83 5.02
C MET A 407 -5.74 -18.21 3.75
N SER A 408 -4.41 -17.97 3.71
CA SER A 408 -3.37 -18.49 2.77
C SER A 408 -2.01 -17.78 2.97
N GLY A 409 -0.86 -18.48 3.07
CA GLY A 409 0.47 -17.84 3.24
C GLY A 409 1.67 -18.80 3.38
N THR A 410 2.90 -18.29 3.22
CA THR A 410 4.15 -19.06 3.52
C THR A 410 4.26 -19.46 4.99
N SER A 411 3.63 -18.69 5.89
CA SER A 411 3.37 -19.02 7.29
C SER A 411 2.74 -20.40 7.51
N MET A 412 2.07 -20.95 6.50
CA MET A 412 1.47 -22.29 6.53
C MET A 412 2.21 -23.35 5.71
N ALA A 413 3.06 -22.94 4.78
CA ALA A 413 4.06 -23.84 4.20
C ALA A 413 5.07 -24.29 5.27
N THR A 414 5.50 -23.34 6.10
CA THR A 414 6.45 -23.53 7.21
C THR A 414 6.11 -24.70 8.16
N PRO A 415 4.90 -24.80 8.76
CA PRO A 415 4.55 -25.88 9.68
C PRO A 415 4.48 -27.28 9.05
N HIS A 416 4.31 -27.39 7.73
CA HIS A 416 4.45 -28.70 7.08
C HIS A 416 5.88 -29.20 7.11
N VAL A 417 6.83 -28.29 6.86
CA VAL A 417 8.27 -28.61 6.88
C VAL A 417 8.74 -28.82 8.31
N ALA A 418 8.25 -28.04 9.29
CA ALA A 418 8.54 -28.25 10.70
C ALA A 418 7.97 -29.57 11.24
N GLY A 419 6.74 -29.93 10.85
CA GLY A 419 6.17 -31.24 11.17
C GLY A 419 6.93 -32.39 10.50
N ALA A 420 7.32 -32.25 9.23
CA ALA A 420 8.14 -33.26 8.55
C ALA A 420 9.54 -33.41 9.19
N ALA A 421 10.15 -32.32 9.65
CA ALA A 421 11.37 -32.35 10.45
C ALA A 421 11.17 -33.11 11.77
N ALA A 422 10.03 -32.90 12.45
CA ALA A 422 9.70 -33.63 13.68
C ALA A 422 9.48 -35.13 13.44
N VAL A 423 8.87 -35.52 12.31
CA VAL A 423 8.75 -36.93 11.89
C VAL A 423 10.15 -37.57 11.74
N LEU A 424 11.08 -36.88 11.07
CA LEU A 424 12.47 -37.35 10.93
C LEU A 424 13.24 -37.35 12.25
N ALA A 425 13.07 -36.35 13.12
CA ALA A 425 13.71 -36.32 14.44
C ALA A 425 13.22 -37.46 15.35
N GLY A 426 11.94 -37.82 15.29
CA GLY A 426 11.41 -39.01 15.98
C GLY A 426 11.90 -40.34 15.39
N GLN A 427 12.30 -40.37 14.12
CA GLN A 427 12.93 -41.52 13.46
C GLN A 427 14.44 -41.61 13.72
N HIS A 428 15.10 -40.45 13.85
CA HIS A 428 16.54 -40.28 14.01
C HIS A 428 16.87 -39.28 15.14
N PRO A 429 16.73 -39.66 16.43
CA PRO A 429 16.94 -38.76 17.57
C PRO A 429 18.40 -38.35 17.80
N ASP A 430 19.32 -38.83 16.97
CA ASP A 430 20.75 -38.51 16.94
C ASP A 430 21.12 -37.54 15.81
N TRP A 431 20.18 -37.16 14.93
CA TRP A 431 20.43 -36.20 13.86
C TRP A 431 20.35 -34.75 14.34
N THR A 432 21.35 -33.96 13.97
CA THR A 432 21.30 -32.50 14.10
C THR A 432 20.33 -31.87 13.10
N GLY A 433 19.92 -30.63 13.36
CA GLY A 433 19.08 -29.83 12.49
C GLY A 433 19.64 -29.61 11.09
N ALA A 434 20.98 -29.60 10.94
CA ALA A 434 21.62 -29.61 9.62
C ALA A 434 21.30 -30.92 8.85
N GLN A 435 21.41 -32.08 9.50
CA GLN A 435 21.08 -33.38 8.89
C GLN A 435 19.57 -33.52 8.60
N LEU A 436 18.70 -32.92 9.43
CA LEU A 436 17.26 -32.81 9.17
C LEU A 436 16.97 -31.91 7.96
N LYS A 437 17.65 -30.76 7.84
CA LYS A 437 17.57 -29.87 6.67
C LYS A 437 18.02 -30.59 5.40
N ASP A 438 19.19 -31.23 5.42
CA ASP A 438 19.75 -32.03 4.33
C ASP A 438 18.79 -33.14 3.86
N ALA A 439 18.19 -33.88 4.80
CA ALA A 439 17.23 -34.93 4.48
C ALA A 439 15.96 -34.39 3.81
N LEU A 440 15.37 -33.32 4.33
CA LEU A 440 14.12 -32.73 3.80
C LEU A 440 14.29 -32.03 2.46
N VAL A 441 15.36 -31.27 2.30
CA VAL A 441 15.66 -30.56 1.05
C VAL A 441 16.09 -31.57 -0.01
N GLY A 442 16.96 -32.52 0.35
CA GLY A 442 17.37 -33.62 -0.51
C GLY A 442 16.19 -34.49 -0.98
N SER A 443 15.26 -34.89 -0.09
CA SER A 443 14.13 -35.75 -0.48
C SER A 443 13.01 -35.02 -1.23
N ALA A 444 13.12 -33.71 -1.48
CA ALA A 444 12.06 -32.91 -2.09
C ALA A 444 11.67 -33.40 -3.51
N LYS A 445 10.43 -33.12 -3.90
CA LYS A 445 9.91 -33.32 -5.25
C LYS A 445 10.06 -32.01 -6.04
N ARG A 446 11.10 -31.93 -6.89
CA ARG A 446 11.26 -30.84 -7.86
C ARG A 446 10.02 -30.71 -8.76
N LEU A 447 9.54 -29.48 -8.94
CA LEU A 447 8.36 -29.16 -9.74
C LEU A 447 8.80 -28.58 -11.10
N PRO A 448 8.30 -29.10 -12.23
CA PRO A 448 8.71 -28.61 -13.55
C PRO A 448 8.11 -27.23 -13.83
N GLY A 449 8.93 -26.32 -14.37
CA GLY A 449 8.49 -24.99 -14.82
C GLY A 449 8.36 -23.93 -13.72
N ILE A 450 8.86 -24.18 -12.51
CA ILE A 450 8.98 -23.17 -11.44
C ILE A 450 10.47 -22.87 -11.23
N ASP A 451 10.82 -21.59 -11.05
CA ASP A 451 12.22 -21.16 -10.89
C ASP A 451 12.89 -21.73 -9.63
N THR A 452 14.20 -21.94 -9.69
CA THR A 452 15.00 -22.44 -8.56
C THR A 452 14.96 -21.48 -7.38
N TYR A 453 14.97 -20.16 -7.60
CA TYR A 453 14.81 -19.16 -6.54
C TYR A 453 13.34 -18.97 -6.08
N ALA A 454 12.39 -19.76 -6.59
CA ALA A 454 11.00 -19.76 -6.16
C ALA A 454 10.58 -21.05 -5.44
N GLN A 455 11.18 -22.21 -5.78
CA GLN A 455 10.89 -23.51 -5.15
C GLN A 455 12.04 -24.12 -4.35
N GLY A 456 13.27 -23.61 -4.48
CA GLY A 456 14.47 -24.27 -3.98
C GLY A 456 14.71 -25.63 -4.64
N ALA A 457 14.85 -26.67 -3.84
CA ALA A 457 14.90 -28.06 -4.31
C ALA A 457 13.56 -28.50 -4.95
N GLY A 458 12.45 -28.03 -4.37
CA GLY A 458 11.09 -28.37 -4.79
C GLY A 458 10.13 -28.51 -3.63
N ARG A 459 8.99 -29.15 -3.88
CA ARG A 459 7.96 -29.36 -2.85
C ARG A 459 8.35 -30.50 -1.91
N LEU A 460 8.15 -30.30 -0.62
CA LEU A 460 8.23 -31.33 0.43
C LEU A 460 7.57 -32.66 0.04
N ASP A 461 8.27 -33.74 0.39
CA ASP A 461 7.91 -35.15 0.20
C ASP A 461 8.48 -35.97 1.38
N ILE A 462 7.72 -36.04 2.48
CA ILE A 462 8.12 -36.74 3.72
C ILE A 462 7.98 -38.26 3.59
N ALA A 463 7.10 -38.75 2.71
CA ALA A 463 7.02 -40.18 2.37
C ALA A 463 8.37 -40.68 1.82
N ARG A 464 9.01 -39.89 0.95
CA ARG A 464 10.38 -40.18 0.50
C ARG A 464 11.42 -39.98 1.60
N GLY A 465 11.28 -38.90 2.39
CA GLY A 465 12.18 -38.56 3.49
C GLY A 465 12.37 -39.69 4.51
N VAL A 466 11.28 -40.33 4.96
CA VAL A 466 11.34 -41.44 5.95
C VAL A 466 11.86 -42.76 5.36
N ALA A 467 11.69 -42.97 4.05
CA ALA A 467 11.98 -44.24 3.39
C ALA A 467 13.44 -44.38 2.96
N GLN A 468 14.09 -43.28 2.54
CA GLN A 468 15.45 -43.29 2.03
C GLN A 468 16.49 -43.39 3.16
N ARG A 469 17.58 -44.14 2.92
CA ARG A 469 18.74 -44.23 3.83
C ARG A 469 19.95 -43.43 3.37
N VAL A 470 19.80 -42.62 2.33
CA VAL A 470 20.86 -41.76 1.80
C VAL A 470 20.42 -40.30 1.86
N ARG A 471 21.32 -39.43 2.33
CA ARG A 471 21.17 -37.97 2.45
C ARG A 471 22.21 -37.26 1.60
N VAL A 472 21.96 -36.00 1.27
CA VAL A 472 22.89 -35.10 0.56
C VAL A 472 22.92 -33.74 1.25
N GLU A 473 24.07 -33.06 1.26
CA GLU A 473 24.16 -31.65 1.65
C GLU A 473 23.17 -30.81 0.82
N GLY A 474 22.22 -30.17 1.51
CA GLY A 474 20.93 -29.83 0.90
C GLY A 474 20.92 -28.61 -0.02
N VAL A 475 21.97 -27.78 -0.07
CA VAL A 475 21.92 -26.45 -0.72
C VAL A 475 23.25 -26.12 -1.39
N LEU A 476 23.24 -25.73 -2.68
CA LEU A 476 24.44 -25.32 -3.41
C LEU A 476 24.30 -23.91 -4.04
N GLY A 477 24.39 -22.89 -3.18
CA GLY A 477 24.53 -21.50 -3.62
C GLY A 477 26.00 -21.11 -3.81
N PHE A 478 26.33 -20.54 -4.96
CA PHE A 478 27.62 -19.89 -5.21
C PHE A 478 27.59 -18.37 -4.93
N GLY A 479 26.39 -17.77 -4.87
CA GLY A 479 26.21 -16.33 -4.67
C GLY A 479 26.74 -15.49 -5.83
N THR A 480 27.07 -14.22 -5.57
CA THR A 480 27.74 -13.34 -6.53
C THR A 480 29.22 -13.72 -6.69
N THR A 481 29.68 -13.97 -7.92
CA THR A 481 31.10 -14.19 -8.25
C THR A 481 31.47 -13.36 -9.48
N TRP A 482 32.50 -12.50 -9.37
CA TRP A 482 32.96 -11.67 -10.50
C TRP A 482 34.07 -12.40 -11.28
N ALA A 483 34.23 -12.05 -12.55
CA ALA A 483 35.35 -12.56 -13.33
C ALA A 483 36.67 -11.93 -12.86
N GLY A 484 37.73 -12.73 -12.83
CA GLY A 484 39.03 -12.37 -12.27
C GLY A 484 39.21 -12.70 -10.77
N ASP A 485 38.12 -12.91 -10.01
CA ASP A 485 38.20 -13.45 -8.64
C ASP A 485 38.70 -14.91 -8.66
N ALA A 486 38.21 -15.70 -9.62
CA ALA A 486 38.68 -17.04 -9.98
C ALA A 486 38.18 -17.43 -11.39
N ASP A 487 38.92 -18.29 -12.11
CA ASP A 487 38.45 -18.90 -13.37
C ASP A 487 37.34 -19.95 -13.13
N THR A 488 37.42 -20.61 -11.97
CA THR A 488 36.48 -21.64 -11.51
C THR A 488 36.27 -21.53 -9.99
N VAL A 489 35.04 -21.73 -9.54
CA VAL A 489 34.71 -21.89 -8.12
C VAL A 489 34.27 -23.33 -7.89
N GLU A 490 34.97 -24.04 -7.00
CA GLU A 490 34.64 -25.42 -6.63
C GLU A 490 33.86 -25.48 -5.33
N ARG A 491 32.88 -26.38 -5.26
CA ARG A 491 32.14 -26.74 -4.05
C ARG A 491 31.98 -28.24 -3.99
N ARG A 492 32.31 -28.83 -2.83
CA ARG A 492 32.12 -30.25 -2.55
C ARG A 492 30.69 -30.45 -2.05
N ILE A 493 30.02 -31.50 -2.52
CA ILE A 493 28.70 -31.95 -2.05
C ILE A 493 28.85 -33.36 -1.46
N GLY A 494 28.62 -33.46 -0.16
CA GLY A 494 28.64 -34.69 0.61
C GLY A 494 27.33 -35.50 0.49
N TYR A 495 27.49 -36.81 0.37
CA TYR A 495 26.43 -37.81 0.49
C TYR A 495 26.73 -38.74 1.67
N VAL A 496 25.72 -39.08 2.46
CA VAL A 496 25.84 -39.98 3.63
C VAL A 496 24.81 -41.10 3.52
N ASN A 497 25.22 -42.33 3.79
CA ASN A 497 24.38 -43.54 3.72
C ASN A 497 24.31 -44.22 5.09
N ASP A 498 23.13 -44.13 5.71
CA ASP A 498 22.79 -44.69 7.03
C ASP A 498 22.20 -46.12 6.93
N GLY A 499 22.45 -46.80 5.80
CA GLY A 499 21.99 -48.16 5.49
C GLY A 499 23.11 -49.20 5.46
N ASP A 500 22.74 -50.48 5.62
CA ASP A 500 23.65 -51.63 5.70
C ASP A 500 24.29 -52.03 4.36
N THR A 501 23.88 -51.44 3.25
CA THR A 501 24.37 -51.74 1.89
C THR A 501 24.92 -50.48 1.23
N PRO A 502 26.09 -50.53 0.54
CA PRO A 502 26.54 -49.42 -0.30
C PRO A 502 25.51 -49.08 -1.38
N VAL A 503 25.35 -47.78 -1.67
CA VAL A 503 24.45 -47.27 -2.72
C VAL A 503 25.28 -46.53 -3.75
N THR A 504 25.19 -46.94 -5.02
CA THR A 504 25.72 -46.16 -6.15
C THR A 504 24.61 -45.25 -6.67
N LEU A 505 24.84 -43.94 -6.65
CA LEU A 505 23.94 -42.92 -7.18
C LEU A 505 24.41 -42.52 -8.57
N ASP A 506 23.54 -42.62 -9.57
CA ASP A 506 23.68 -41.93 -10.86
C ASP A 506 23.46 -40.42 -10.66
N LEU A 507 24.28 -39.57 -11.27
CA LEU A 507 24.25 -38.10 -11.09
C LEU A 507 23.87 -37.38 -12.38
N SER A 508 22.82 -36.57 -12.31
CA SER A 508 22.29 -35.74 -13.40
C SER A 508 22.32 -34.26 -12.99
N LEU A 509 22.93 -33.41 -13.83
CA LEU A 509 22.98 -31.97 -13.61
C LEU A 509 21.91 -31.29 -14.46
N GLU A 510 20.81 -30.89 -13.83
CA GLU A 510 19.62 -30.31 -14.46
C GLU A 510 19.63 -28.78 -14.31
N THR A 511 20.52 -28.14 -15.06
CA THR A 511 20.74 -26.68 -15.06
C THR A 511 20.31 -26.00 -16.36
N ASP A 512 20.01 -24.70 -16.27
CA ASP A 512 19.74 -23.82 -17.42
C ASP A 512 21.01 -23.43 -18.21
N SER A 513 22.18 -23.83 -17.72
CA SER A 513 23.49 -23.39 -18.19
C SER A 513 24.55 -24.50 -18.12
N ASP A 514 25.53 -24.45 -19.04
CA ASP A 514 26.70 -25.35 -19.11
C ASP A 514 27.87 -24.93 -18.19
N LEU A 515 27.67 -23.88 -17.40
CA LEU A 515 28.69 -23.31 -16.51
C LEU A 515 28.92 -24.16 -15.26
N PHE A 516 27.95 -24.97 -14.86
CA PHE A 516 28.12 -25.96 -13.80
C PHE A 516 28.59 -27.29 -14.39
N THR A 517 29.49 -27.97 -13.69
CA THR A 517 29.97 -29.32 -14.01
C THR A 517 30.13 -30.15 -12.74
N VAL A 518 30.10 -31.49 -12.83
CA VAL A 518 30.36 -32.40 -11.72
C VAL A 518 31.52 -33.33 -12.07
N ASP A 519 32.40 -33.61 -11.09
CA ASP A 519 33.65 -34.37 -11.30
C ASP A 519 33.45 -35.88 -11.57
N SER A 520 32.26 -36.41 -11.29
CA SER A 520 31.87 -37.80 -11.60
C SER A 520 30.39 -37.89 -11.99
N PRO A 521 30.01 -38.74 -12.98
CA PRO A 521 28.61 -39.02 -13.31
C PRO A 521 27.96 -40.05 -12.37
N GLU A 522 28.74 -40.70 -11.50
CA GLU A 522 28.23 -41.64 -10.49
C GLU A 522 29.01 -41.47 -9.16
N VAL A 523 28.37 -41.78 -8.03
CA VAL A 523 29.06 -41.83 -6.72
C VAL A 523 28.58 -43.01 -5.88
N THR A 524 29.52 -43.84 -5.41
CA THR A 524 29.21 -44.96 -4.51
C THR A 524 29.41 -44.54 -3.06
N VAL A 525 28.30 -44.44 -2.31
CA VAL A 525 28.28 -44.11 -0.88
C VAL A 525 28.34 -45.42 -0.07
N PRO A 526 29.42 -45.69 0.69
CA PRO A 526 29.56 -46.93 1.45
C PRO A 526 28.45 -47.09 2.51
N ALA A 527 28.13 -48.33 2.87
CA ALA A 527 27.26 -48.63 4.01
C ALA A 527 27.83 -47.99 5.29
N HIS A 528 26.98 -47.34 6.08
CA HIS A 528 27.35 -46.58 7.29
C HIS A 528 28.51 -45.60 7.04
N GLY A 529 28.51 -44.95 5.88
CA GLY A 529 29.63 -44.16 5.37
C GLY A 529 29.21 -42.94 4.59
N ASN A 530 30.22 -42.19 4.13
CA ASN A 530 30.03 -41.02 3.27
C ASN A 530 30.88 -41.11 2.01
N ALA A 531 30.45 -40.37 1.00
CA ALA A 531 31.18 -40.06 -0.22
C ALA A 531 30.87 -38.60 -0.60
N ALA A 532 31.53 -38.06 -1.61
CA ALA A 532 31.24 -36.71 -2.07
C ALA A 532 31.69 -36.53 -3.52
N VAL A 533 31.08 -35.56 -4.20
CA VAL A 533 31.47 -35.09 -5.53
C VAL A 533 31.84 -33.61 -5.47
N THR A 534 32.55 -33.14 -6.48
CA THR A 534 32.89 -31.72 -6.66
C THR A 534 32.03 -31.15 -7.77
N VAL A 535 31.24 -30.12 -7.45
CA VAL A 535 30.55 -29.29 -8.43
C VAL A 535 31.41 -28.06 -8.69
N THR A 536 31.83 -27.89 -9.94
CA THR A 536 32.70 -26.80 -10.37
C THR A 536 31.91 -25.84 -11.25
N LEU A 537 31.80 -24.60 -10.79
CA LEU A 537 31.26 -23.47 -11.53
C LEU A 537 32.38 -22.80 -12.34
N ARG A 538 32.26 -22.78 -13.66
CA ARG A 538 33.08 -21.98 -14.58
C ARG A 538 32.66 -20.52 -14.50
N VAL A 539 33.61 -19.62 -14.29
CA VAL A 539 33.39 -18.16 -14.25
C VAL A 539 33.87 -17.56 -15.57
N PRO A 540 32.97 -17.07 -16.44
CA PRO A 540 33.35 -16.40 -17.69
C PRO A 540 33.61 -14.91 -17.48
N ASP A 541 34.53 -14.34 -18.27
CA ASP A 541 34.78 -12.88 -18.33
C ASP A 541 33.51 -12.09 -18.71
N GLU A 542 32.70 -12.65 -19.62
CA GLU A 542 31.43 -12.07 -20.06
C GLU A 542 30.28 -12.38 -19.08
N ALA A 543 29.35 -11.44 -18.93
CA ALA A 543 28.21 -11.54 -18.01
C ALA A 543 27.27 -12.72 -18.37
N ALA A 544 27.28 -13.77 -17.53
CA ALA A 544 26.41 -14.95 -17.71
C ALA A 544 25.05 -14.87 -16.99
N GLY A 545 24.84 -13.90 -16.10
CA GLY A 545 23.54 -13.67 -15.45
C GLY A 545 23.33 -14.52 -14.20
N GLU A 546 22.14 -15.09 -14.02
CA GLU A 546 21.72 -15.81 -12.80
C GLU A 546 21.51 -17.32 -13.08
N PRO A 547 22.53 -18.10 -13.52
CA PRO A 547 22.35 -19.50 -13.91
C PRO A 547 21.98 -20.38 -12.70
N SER A 548 21.08 -21.34 -12.93
CA SER A 548 20.41 -22.12 -11.89
C SER A 548 20.03 -23.54 -12.31
N GLY A 549 19.62 -24.36 -11.34
CA GLY A 549 19.11 -25.70 -11.60
C GLY A 549 19.08 -26.60 -10.36
N ALA A 550 19.32 -27.89 -10.56
CA ALA A 550 19.61 -28.84 -9.50
C ALA A 550 20.62 -29.90 -9.94
N LEU A 551 21.43 -30.38 -9.00
CA LEU A 551 22.07 -31.69 -9.08
C LEU A 551 21.09 -32.73 -8.55
N VAL A 552 20.72 -33.68 -9.38
CA VAL A 552 19.79 -34.77 -9.07
C VAL A 552 20.58 -36.08 -8.98
N ALA A 553 20.40 -36.82 -7.90
CA ALA A 553 21.09 -38.09 -7.65
C ALA A 553 20.10 -39.24 -7.45
N THR A 554 20.23 -40.31 -8.22
CA THR A 554 19.23 -41.41 -8.26
C THR A 554 19.83 -42.80 -8.11
N ALA A 555 19.11 -43.70 -7.44
CA ALA A 555 19.34 -45.14 -7.43
C ALA A 555 18.00 -45.88 -7.23
N ASP A 556 18.02 -47.21 -7.15
CA ASP A 556 16.80 -47.97 -6.82
C ASP A 556 16.26 -47.55 -5.44
N GLY A 557 15.02 -47.07 -5.41
CA GLY A 557 14.39 -46.50 -4.22
C GLY A 557 14.97 -45.17 -3.70
N VAL A 558 15.88 -44.50 -4.43
CA VAL A 558 16.51 -43.24 -3.99
C VAL A 558 16.43 -42.16 -5.07
N THR A 559 15.97 -40.96 -4.69
CA THR A 559 16.02 -39.73 -5.48
C THR A 559 16.30 -38.55 -4.55
N LEU A 560 17.46 -37.91 -4.75
CA LEU A 560 17.92 -36.73 -4.01
C LEU A 560 18.08 -35.52 -4.93
N THR A 561 17.72 -34.33 -4.46
CA THR A 561 17.78 -33.07 -5.21
C THR A 561 18.54 -32.00 -4.43
N THR A 562 19.65 -31.50 -4.98
CA THR A 562 20.40 -30.36 -4.41
C THR A 562 20.25 -29.18 -5.37
N PRO A 563 19.52 -28.10 -5.03
CA PRO A 563 19.33 -26.94 -5.88
C PRO A 563 20.65 -26.16 -6.02
N VAL A 564 20.93 -25.72 -7.24
CA VAL A 564 22.20 -25.07 -7.63
C VAL A 564 21.90 -23.67 -8.16
N SER A 565 22.66 -22.66 -7.74
CA SER A 565 22.55 -21.33 -8.35
C SER A 565 23.80 -20.45 -8.16
N ALA A 566 23.98 -19.48 -9.06
CA ALA A 566 25.01 -18.46 -9.00
C ALA A 566 24.51 -17.11 -9.55
N TYR A 567 25.24 -16.03 -9.27
CA TYR A 567 25.15 -14.78 -10.03
C TYR A 567 26.52 -14.41 -10.58
N LEU A 568 26.60 -14.32 -11.91
CA LEU A 568 27.80 -14.11 -12.71
C LEU A 568 27.65 -12.80 -13.51
N PRO A 569 27.92 -11.63 -12.89
CA PRO A 569 27.92 -10.35 -13.57
C PRO A 569 29.03 -10.19 -14.63
N GLY A 570 30.06 -11.04 -14.65
CA GLY A 570 31.25 -10.90 -15.50
C GLY A 570 32.34 -10.06 -14.83
N THR A 571 33.23 -9.43 -15.60
CA THR A 571 34.30 -8.57 -15.09
C THR A 571 33.76 -7.36 -14.31
N ALA A 572 34.31 -7.12 -13.12
CA ALA A 572 33.99 -5.96 -12.28
C ALA A 572 34.72 -4.69 -12.76
N HIS A 573 34.02 -3.55 -12.77
CA HIS A 573 34.58 -2.22 -13.01
C HIS A 573 34.01 -1.20 -12.03
N THR A 574 34.80 -0.17 -11.74
CA THR A 574 34.42 0.97 -10.89
C THR A 574 33.85 2.07 -11.76
N LEU A 575 32.55 2.37 -11.62
CA LEU A 575 31.96 3.61 -12.15
C LEU A 575 31.98 4.69 -11.06
N THR A 576 32.79 5.71 -11.29
CA THR A 576 32.98 6.88 -10.43
C THR A 576 32.17 8.05 -10.98
N VAL A 577 31.26 8.62 -10.19
CA VAL A 577 30.41 9.76 -10.58
C VAL A 577 30.76 10.96 -9.72
N ASN A 578 31.19 12.04 -10.37
CA ASN A 578 31.70 13.28 -9.76
C ASN A 578 30.73 14.42 -10.11
N VAL A 579 30.06 15.03 -9.12
CA VAL A 579 28.99 16.02 -9.35
C VAL A 579 29.42 17.40 -8.88
N GLN A 580 29.80 18.27 -9.81
CA GLN A 580 30.39 19.56 -9.45
C GLN A 580 29.31 20.63 -9.21
N PRO A 581 29.36 21.39 -8.10
CA PRO A 581 28.32 22.35 -7.69
C PRO A 581 28.24 23.59 -8.59
N ARG A 582 27.08 24.28 -8.57
CA ARG A 582 26.86 25.51 -9.35
C ARG A 582 27.54 26.71 -8.70
N GLU A 583 27.46 26.82 -7.38
CA GLU A 583 28.26 27.78 -6.63
C GLU A 583 29.29 27.06 -5.75
N VAL A 584 29.34 27.37 -4.46
CA VAL A 584 30.25 26.75 -3.47
C VAL A 584 29.44 25.93 -2.49
N THR A 585 30.02 24.83 -2.00
CA THR A 585 29.44 23.81 -1.10
C THR A 585 28.58 24.35 0.04
N PRO A 586 27.51 23.64 0.45
CA PRO A 586 27.25 22.22 0.14
C PRO A 586 26.26 21.97 -1.01
N VAL A 587 26.47 20.86 -1.73
CA VAL A 587 25.51 20.26 -2.66
C VAL A 587 25.19 18.84 -2.22
N THR A 588 23.90 18.50 -2.18
CA THR A 588 23.43 17.12 -1.97
C THR A 588 23.00 16.53 -3.31
N SER A 589 23.56 15.37 -3.67
CA SER A 589 23.29 14.69 -4.94
C SER A 589 22.55 13.38 -4.73
N LEU A 590 21.35 13.24 -5.30
CA LEU A 590 20.65 11.96 -5.41
C LEU A 590 21.00 11.34 -6.76
N LEU A 591 21.70 10.20 -6.75
CA LEU A 591 22.22 9.52 -7.94
C LEU A 591 21.59 8.13 -8.12
N VAL A 592 21.38 7.72 -9.38
CA VAL A 592 21.04 6.35 -9.77
C VAL A 592 21.81 5.95 -11.03
N VAL A 593 22.52 4.83 -10.96
CA VAL A 593 23.10 4.11 -12.09
C VAL A 593 22.13 3.01 -12.50
N GLN A 594 21.68 3.01 -13.77
CA GLN A 594 20.76 2.00 -14.33
C GLN A 594 21.43 1.28 -15.52
N ASP A 595 21.49 -0.06 -15.46
CA ASP A 595 21.91 -0.92 -16.58
C ASP A 595 20.87 -0.82 -17.71
N THR A 596 21.29 -0.46 -18.93
CA THR A 596 20.36 -0.27 -20.05
C THR A 596 19.91 -1.56 -20.74
N ARG A 597 20.50 -2.71 -20.38
CA ARG A 597 20.14 -4.05 -20.84
C ARG A 597 19.21 -4.75 -19.84
N THR A 598 19.50 -4.71 -18.54
CA THR A 598 18.67 -5.41 -17.51
C THR A 598 17.63 -4.52 -16.84
N GLY A 599 17.82 -3.20 -16.85
CA GLY A 599 16.97 -2.28 -16.10
C GLY A 599 17.23 -2.25 -14.58
N LYS A 600 18.00 -3.20 -14.02
CA LYS A 600 18.43 -3.17 -12.61
C LYS A 600 19.17 -1.84 -12.35
N ALA A 601 18.90 -1.23 -11.20
CA ALA A 601 19.40 0.10 -10.84
C ALA A 601 19.97 0.10 -9.42
N ARG A 602 21.06 0.86 -9.21
CA ARG A 602 21.72 1.07 -7.90
C ARG A 602 21.94 2.56 -7.70
N GLY A 603 21.83 3.07 -6.47
CA GLY A 603 21.83 4.50 -6.22
C GLY A 603 21.75 4.86 -4.74
N GLY A 604 21.87 6.16 -4.44
CA GLY A 604 21.90 6.69 -3.08
C GLY A 604 21.84 8.22 -3.05
N VAL A 605 21.76 8.77 -1.84
CA VAL A 605 22.00 10.19 -1.57
C VAL A 605 23.48 10.33 -1.19
N PHE A 606 24.14 11.34 -1.73
CA PHE A 606 25.56 11.63 -1.50
C PHE A 606 25.69 13.07 -1.03
N PHE A 607 26.24 13.24 0.17
CA PHE A 607 26.53 14.51 0.83
C PHE A 607 27.96 14.98 0.50
N ASP A 608 28.23 16.27 0.70
CA ASP A 608 29.52 16.95 0.48
C ASP A 608 30.18 16.83 -0.92
N GLY A 609 29.50 16.20 -1.88
CA GLY A 609 29.44 16.70 -3.26
C GLY A 609 30.67 16.54 -4.15
N GLU A 610 31.56 15.56 -3.93
CA GLU A 610 32.69 15.31 -4.84
C GLU A 610 32.69 13.95 -5.56
N THR A 611 32.32 12.83 -4.94
CA THR A 611 32.44 11.49 -5.59
C THR A 611 31.48 10.43 -5.05
N ALA A 612 30.90 9.65 -5.96
CA ALA A 612 30.14 8.41 -5.68
C ALA A 612 30.68 7.25 -6.53
N THR A 613 31.00 6.11 -5.92
CA THR A 613 31.58 4.93 -6.60
C THR A 613 30.63 3.74 -6.63
N PHE A 614 30.49 3.09 -7.79
CA PHE A 614 29.63 1.92 -7.99
C PHE A 614 30.40 0.78 -8.67
N THR A 615 30.44 -0.41 -8.06
CA THR A 615 30.93 -1.62 -8.74
C THR A 615 29.86 -2.12 -9.71
N VAL A 616 30.18 -2.16 -11.00
CA VAL A 616 29.27 -2.54 -12.08
C VAL A 616 29.99 -3.38 -13.14
N PRO A 617 29.31 -4.31 -13.83
CA PRO A 617 29.92 -5.05 -14.94
C PRO A 617 30.06 -4.20 -16.22
N ALA A 618 30.85 -4.67 -17.18
CA ALA A 618 30.98 -4.02 -18.49
C ALA A 618 29.60 -3.85 -19.18
N GLY A 619 29.30 -2.65 -19.66
CA GLY A 619 27.99 -2.34 -20.24
C GLY A 619 27.71 -0.86 -20.50
N ASP A 620 26.53 -0.58 -21.05
CA ASP A 620 26.02 0.76 -21.28
C ASP A 620 25.02 1.14 -20.17
N TYR A 621 25.25 2.26 -19.50
CA TYR A 621 24.54 2.71 -18.32
C TYR A 621 23.92 4.10 -18.50
N ARG A 622 22.85 4.37 -17.74
CA ARG A 622 22.31 5.72 -17.53
C ARG A 622 22.60 6.15 -16.10
N VAL A 623 23.19 7.33 -15.94
CA VAL A 623 23.35 7.99 -14.65
C VAL A 623 22.33 9.11 -14.57
N LEU A 624 21.34 8.92 -13.71
CA LEU A 624 20.20 9.80 -13.49
C LEU A 624 20.40 10.53 -12.17
N GLY A 625 20.17 11.83 -12.12
CA GLY A 625 20.37 12.55 -10.87
C GLY A 625 19.67 13.88 -10.71
N ARG A 626 19.66 14.30 -9.45
CA ARG A 626 19.17 15.58 -8.91
C ARG A 626 20.25 16.13 -7.99
N ALA A 627 20.77 17.31 -8.29
CA ALA A 627 21.79 17.99 -7.48
C ALA A 627 21.22 19.30 -6.93
N MET A 628 21.07 19.36 -5.61
CA MET A 628 20.48 20.50 -4.88
C MET A 628 21.61 21.38 -4.30
N ASP A 629 21.65 22.64 -4.71
CA ASP A 629 22.57 23.68 -4.25
C ASP A 629 21.80 24.64 -3.33
N PHE A 630 21.89 24.38 -2.02
CA PHE A 630 21.16 25.12 -0.99
C PHE A 630 21.66 26.56 -0.82
N THR A 631 22.93 26.83 -1.16
CA THR A 631 23.50 28.18 -1.07
C THR A 631 23.03 29.07 -2.23
N ALA A 632 22.82 28.49 -3.42
CA ALA A 632 22.29 29.21 -4.57
C ALA A 632 20.75 29.18 -4.69
N ALA A 633 20.06 28.39 -3.85
CA ALA A 633 18.64 28.04 -4.01
C ALA A 633 18.32 27.48 -5.42
N THR A 634 19.17 26.55 -5.90
CA THR A 634 19.01 25.93 -7.23
C THR A 634 19.00 24.42 -7.19
N ASP A 635 18.27 23.83 -8.13
CA ASP A 635 18.20 22.39 -8.34
C ASP A 635 18.61 22.07 -9.78
N THR A 636 19.36 20.99 -10.00
CA THR A 636 19.82 20.57 -11.32
C THR A 636 19.48 19.12 -11.59
N LEU A 637 18.55 18.91 -12.53
CA LEU A 637 18.19 17.60 -13.05
C LEU A 637 19.09 17.18 -14.22
N PHE A 638 19.50 15.91 -14.26
CA PHE A 638 20.30 15.37 -15.36
C PHE A 638 20.04 13.88 -15.64
N ALA A 639 20.37 13.50 -16.87
CA ALA A 639 20.52 12.12 -17.30
C ALA A 639 21.74 12.08 -18.23
N GLU A 640 22.82 11.41 -17.83
CA GLU A 640 23.98 11.19 -18.71
C GLU A 640 24.07 9.71 -19.09
N GLY A 641 24.48 9.43 -20.32
CA GLY A 641 24.73 8.07 -20.80
C GLY A 641 26.23 7.78 -20.76
N THR A 642 26.64 6.69 -20.10
CA THR A 642 28.04 6.28 -20.01
C THR A 642 28.21 4.83 -20.43
N ARG A 643 29.39 4.50 -20.98
CA ARG A 643 29.77 3.13 -21.32
C ARG A 643 30.95 2.74 -20.45
N VAL A 644 30.77 1.69 -19.66
CA VAL A 644 31.82 1.13 -18.80
C VAL A 644 32.42 -0.08 -19.50
N ALA A 645 33.72 -0.03 -19.77
CA ALA A 645 34.52 -1.16 -20.28
C ALA A 645 35.82 -1.38 -19.48
N ASP A 646 36.06 -0.48 -18.53
CA ASP A 646 37.21 -0.31 -17.66
C ASP A 646 36.80 0.68 -16.54
N ASP A 647 37.64 0.92 -15.53
CA ASP A 647 37.32 1.88 -14.45
C ASP A 647 37.05 3.28 -15.03
N THR A 648 35.82 3.77 -14.85
CA THR A 648 35.24 4.89 -15.61
C THR A 648 34.89 6.06 -14.69
N GLU A 649 35.39 7.27 -14.98
CA GLU A 649 34.91 8.50 -14.33
C GLU A 649 33.90 9.26 -15.20
N LEU A 650 32.78 9.68 -14.60
CA LEU A 650 31.76 10.53 -15.19
C LEU A 650 31.64 11.84 -14.38
N VAL A 651 32.02 12.96 -15.01
CA VAL A 651 31.91 14.30 -14.40
C VAL A 651 30.63 15.01 -14.84
N VAL A 652 29.80 15.38 -13.86
CA VAL A 652 28.54 16.10 -14.02
C VAL A 652 28.70 17.52 -13.47
N ASP A 653 29.19 18.43 -14.30
CA ASP A 653 29.22 19.87 -13.99
C ASP A 653 27.82 20.47 -14.07
N THR A 654 27.26 20.83 -12.91
CA THR A 654 25.91 21.43 -12.83
C THR A 654 25.85 22.82 -13.45
N LYS A 655 26.96 23.56 -13.55
CA LYS A 655 27.03 24.90 -14.17
C LYS A 655 26.65 24.89 -15.65
N ARG A 656 26.80 23.74 -16.33
CA ARG A 656 26.31 23.49 -17.70
C ARG A 656 24.79 23.63 -17.83
N GLY A 657 24.04 23.37 -16.76
CA GLY A 657 22.58 23.29 -16.79
C GLY A 657 21.90 24.64 -17.06
N LYS A 658 20.83 24.62 -17.85
CA LYS A 658 20.00 25.79 -18.17
C LYS A 658 18.61 25.69 -17.56
N GLU A 659 18.00 26.84 -17.33
CA GLU A 659 16.77 27.00 -16.55
C GLU A 659 15.58 26.22 -17.17
N ILE A 660 14.80 25.58 -16.31
CA ILE A 660 13.49 25.03 -16.64
C ILE A 660 12.42 25.97 -16.09
N THR A 661 11.50 26.40 -16.96
CA THR A 661 10.38 27.28 -16.59
C THR A 661 9.06 26.71 -17.07
N ALA A 662 7.97 27.01 -16.35
CA ALA A 662 6.60 26.66 -16.71
C ALA A 662 5.69 27.89 -16.57
N ALA A 663 4.78 28.08 -17.53
CA ALA A 663 3.84 29.21 -17.51
C ALA A 663 2.52 28.88 -18.22
N VAL A 664 1.43 29.49 -17.73
CA VAL A 664 0.09 29.45 -18.33
C VAL A 664 -0.23 30.80 -19.00
N ASP A 665 -1.10 30.85 -20.01
CA ASP A 665 -1.54 32.11 -20.66
C ASP A 665 -2.63 32.88 -19.88
N ASP A 666 -2.56 32.84 -18.54
CA ASP A 666 -3.42 33.55 -17.60
C ASP A 666 -2.56 34.40 -16.62
N PRO A 667 -2.67 35.74 -16.65
CA PRO A 667 -1.84 36.62 -15.81
C PRO A 667 -2.29 36.66 -14.35
N ASP A 668 -3.53 36.27 -14.04
CA ASP A 668 -4.08 36.24 -12.68
C ASP A 668 -3.86 34.90 -11.99
N ALA A 669 -3.50 33.86 -12.75
CA ALA A 669 -3.16 32.55 -12.21
C ALA A 669 -1.77 32.54 -11.53
N ARG A 670 -1.65 31.78 -10.45
CA ARG A 670 -0.40 31.46 -9.75
C ARG A 670 -0.20 29.96 -9.77
N TRP A 671 1.06 29.52 -9.75
CA TRP A 671 1.37 28.12 -9.46
C TRP A 671 0.96 27.84 -8.01
N GLN A 672 0.66 26.60 -7.70
CA GLN A 672 0.22 26.15 -6.38
C GLN A 672 0.96 24.87 -6.02
N SER A 673 1.07 24.57 -4.72
CA SER A 673 1.60 23.29 -4.27
C SER A 673 0.82 22.13 -4.92
N GLY A 674 1.55 21.26 -5.62
CA GLY A 674 1.00 20.14 -6.37
C GLY A 674 1.61 20.01 -7.78
N GLY A 675 2.45 18.99 -7.95
CA GLY A 675 3.23 18.74 -9.16
C GLY A 675 4.72 19.07 -8.99
N GLY A 676 5.43 19.15 -10.10
CA GLY A 676 6.89 19.26 -10.18
C GLY A 676 7.41 18.82 -11.56
N THR A 677 8.73 18.86 -11.74
CA THR A 677 9.39 18.38 -12.96
C THR A 677 10.21 17.14 -12.67
N ALA A 678 10.17 16.12 -13.53
CA ALA A 678 10.83 14.85 -13.34
C ALA A 678 11.68 14.42 -14.55
N VAL A 679 12.82 13.81 -14.27
CA VAL A 679 13.51 12.93 -15.22
C VAL A 679 12.94 11.52 -15.06
N LEU A 680 12.46 10.94 -16.15
CA LEU A 680 12.05 9.54 -16.25
C LEU A 680 13.07 8.77 -17.11
N SER A 681 13.35 7.53 -16.75
CA SER A 681 14.10 6.57 -17.55
C SER A 681 13.42 5.20 -17.51
N GLU A 682 12.86 4.79 -18.65
CA GLU A 682 12.28 3.46 -18.88
C GLU A 682 13.26 2.59 -19.69
N VAL A 683 13.40 1.32 -19.33
CA VAL A 683 14.22 0.35 -20.09
C VAL A 683 13.29 -0.65 -20.80
N ALA A 684 13.10 -0.43 -22.10
CA ALA A 684 12.14 -1.17 -22.91
C ALA A 684 12.37 -2.69 -22.86
N GLY A 685 11.29 -3.45 -22.66
CA GLY A 685 11.33 -4.92 -22.55
C GLY A 685 11.59 -5.46 -21.14
N THR A 686 12.10 -4.64 -20.21
CA THR A 686 12.39 -5.07 -18.82
C THR A 686 11.25 -4.77 -17.83
N GLY A 687 10.41 -3.77 -18.13
CA GLY A 687 9.42 -3.22 -17.19
C GLY A 687 10.01 -2.28 -16.14
N ALA A 688 11.34 -2.18 -16.01
CA ALA A 688 12.00 -1.31 -15.06
C ALA A 688 11.91 0.17 -15.47
N SER A 689 11.58 1.02 -14.51
CA SER A 689 11.59 2.48 -14.65
C SER A 689 12.24 3.15 -13.45
N VAL A 690 12.90 4.28 -13.67
CA VAL A 690 13.46 5.14 -12.63
C VAL A 690 12.97 6.57 -12.87
N ALA A 691 12.44 7.19 -11.82
CA ALA A 691 12.00 8.58 -11.83
C ALA A 691 12.74 9.42 -10.79
N ARG A 692 13.06 10.67 -11.12
CA ARG A 692 13.63 11.66 -10.20
C ARG A 692 12.93 13.00 -10.38
N THR A 693 12.08 13.34 -9.40
CA THR A 693 11.29 14.56 -9.30
C THR A 693 12.07 15.70 -8.64
N SER A 694 11.70 16.92 -9.02
CA SER A 694 12.09 18.19 -8.44
C SER A 694 10.84 19.05 -8.34
N ASN A 695 10.51 19.47 -7.12
CA ASN A 695 9.46 20.45 -6.85
C ASN A 695 10.20 21.70 -6.34
N VAL A 696 10.29 22.74 -7.16
CA VAL A 696 10.92 24.02 -6.78
C VAL A 696 9.84 25.07 -6.56
N SER A 697 10.08 25.99 -5.63
CA SER A 697 9.31 27.23 -5.48
C SER A 697 9.53 28.17 -6.68
N ARG A 698 8.95 29.37 -6.61
CA ARG A 698 9.18 30.45 -7.61
C ARG A 698 10.46 31.23 -7.35
N ARG A 699 10.88 31.36 -6.07
CA ARG A 699 12.19 31.88 -5.66
C ARG A 699 13.34 30.94 -6.03
N GLU A 700 13.13 29.62 -5.90
CA GLU A 700 14.09 28.59 -6.32
C GLU A 700 14.17 28.44 -7.84
N LYS A 701 15.35 28.05 -8.35
CA LYS A 701 15.55 27.84 -9.79
C LYS A 701 15.91 26.41 -10.14
N LEU A 702 15.04 25.78 -10.93
CA LEU A 702 15.30 24.49 -11.55
C LEU A 702 16.12 24.66 -12.84
N TYR A 703 17.13 23.83 -13.01
CA TYR A 703 17.96 23.70 -14.19
C TYR A 703 17.94 22.27 -14.72
N SER A 704 18.24 22.07 -16.01
CA SER A 704 18.63 20.77 -16.53
C SER A 704 19.87 20.80 -17.40
N ILE A 705 20.71 19.77 -17.24
CA ILE A 705 21.82 19.48 -18.14
C ILE A 705 21.27 18.71 -19.34
N GLY A 706 21.52 19.19 -20.56
CA GLY A 706 21.04 18.54 -21.78
C GLY A 706 21.73 17.21 -22.06
N SER A 707 20.95 16.14 -22.13
CA SER A 707 21.45 14.78 -22.36
C SER A 707 21.65 14.45 -23.84
N PRO A 708 22.46 13.42 -24.17
CA PRO A 708 22.32 12.72 -25.44
C PRO A 708 20.91 12.15 -25.62
N ARG A 709 20.55 11.78 -26.86
CA ARG A 709 19.28 11.08 -27.13
C ARG A 709 19.35 9.67 -26.56
N MET A 710 18.40 9.31 -25.70
CA MET A 710 18.31 8.01 -25.05
C MET A 710 16.87 7.50 -25.10
N SER A 711 16.68 6.28 -25.60
CA SER A 711 15.34 5.68 -25.74
C SER A 711 14.73 5.38 -24.38
N GLY A 712 13.49 5.82 -24.13
CA GLY A 712 12.83 5.70 -22.82
C GLY A 712 13.24 6.75 -21.79
N VAL A 713 14.19 7.65 -22.07
CA VAL A 713 14.48 8.81 -21.20
C VAL A 713 13.57 9.98 -21.58
N SER A 714 12.95 10.64 -20.60
CA SER A 714 12.09 11.82 -20.82
C SER A 714 12.25 12.86 -19.72
N LEU A 715 12.11 14.15 -20.06
CA LEU A 715 11.78 15.18 -19.07
C LEU A 715 10.25 15.36 -19.07
N VAL A 716 9.62 15.20 -17.91
CA VAL A 716 8.16 15.33 -17.72
C VAL A 716 7.90 16.48 -16.74
N HIS A 717 6.84 17.24 -16.95
CA HIS A 717 6.43 18.32 -16.04
C HIS A 717 4.95 18.22 -15.69
N PHE A 718 4.64 18.53 -14.43
CA PHE A 718 3.31 18.65 -13.84
C PHE A 718 3.21 19.94 -13.06
N GLY A 719 2.03 20.55 -13.03
CA GLY A 719 1.73 21.53 -12.00
C GLY A 719 0.27 21.97 -12.00
N TYR A 720 -0.20 22.36 -10.82
CA TYR A 720 -1.48 23.02 -10.63
C TYR A 720 -1.29 24.54 -10.69
N TRP A 721 -2.12 25.23 -11.45
CA TRP A 721 -2.25 26.68 -11.40
C TRP A 721 -3.70 27.06 -11.10
N THR A 722 -3.91 28.13 -10.34
CA THR A 722 -5.24 28.69 -10.06
C THR A 722 -5.14 30.18 -9.78
N GLN A 723 -6.26 30.90 -9.83
CA GLN A 723 -6.31 32.26 -9.30
C GLN A 723 -6.36 32.18 -7.77
N PRO A 724 -5.34 32.64 -7.02
CA PRO A 724 -5.26 32.41 -5.58
C PRO A 724 -6.39 33.14 -4.83
N PHE A 725 -6.79 32.57 -3.69
CA PHE A 725 -7.84 33.14 -2.84
C PHE A 725 -7.52 34.60 -2.45
N ALA A 726 -6.28 34.89 -2.10
CA ALA A 726 -5.78 36.24 -1.87
C ALA A 726 -4.66 36.59 -2.85
N THR A 727 -4.39 37.88 -3.02
CA THR A 727 -3.13 38.39 -3.55
C THR A 727 -2.66 39.51 -2.65
N ILE A 728 -1.44 39.42 -2.15
CA ILE A 728 -0.82 40.38 -1.21
C ILE A 728 0.36 41.04 -1.92
N THR A 729 0.37 42.37 -2.01
CA THR A 729 1.52 43.15 -2.50
C THR A 729 2.10 44.01 -1.40
N VAL A 730 3.44 44.00 -1.28
CA VAL A 730 4.19 45.02 -0.55
C VAL A 730 4.34 46.22 -1.46
N ASP A 731 3.76 47.36 -1.08
CA ASP A 731 3.61 48.51 -1.97
C ASP A 731 4.87 49.40 -1.95
N GLY A 732 5.46 49.67 -3.11
CA GLY A 732 6.67 50.50 -3.23
C GLY A 732 7.32 50.45 -4.61
N GLN A 733 8.45 51.15 -4.78
CA GLN A 733 9.24 51.10 -6.02
C GLN A 733 9.91 49.72 -6.20
N ASP A 734 10.41 49.16 -5.10
CA ASP A 734 11.02 47.83 -5.01
C ASP A 734 10.07 46.86 -4.28
N GLY A 735 8.76 47.03 -4.52
CA GLY A 735 7.68 46.21 -3.99
C GLY A 735 7.56 44.85 -4.66
N PHE A 736 6.95 43.88 -3.99
CA PHE A 736 6.81 42.50 -4.47
C PHE A 736 5.42 41.93 -4.15
N GLU A 737 5.02 40.90 -4.90
CA GLU A 737 3.86 40.06 -4.57
C GLU A 737 4.36 38.90 -3.71
N VAL A 738 3.74 38.72 -2.54
CA VAL A 738 4.05 37.62 -1.61
C VAL A 738 3.68 36.28 -2.25
N GLU A 739 4.55 35.28 -2.12
CA GLU A 739 4.32 33.96 -2.72
C GLU A 739 3.39 33.09 -1.84
N ASP A 740 2.61 32.24 -2.51
CA ASP A 740 1.82 31.15 -1.94
C ASP A 740 0.90 31.50 -0.74
N THR A 741 -0.15 32.28 -1.03
CA THR A 741 -1.34 32.36 -0.17
C THR A 741 -2.22 31.12 -0.38
N TYR A 742 -2.19 30.17 0.55
CA TYR A 742 -2.94 28.91 0.46
C TYR A 742 -4.38 29.10 1.00
N VAL A 743 -4.55 29.02 2.33
CA VAL A 743 -5.84 29.04 3.02
C VAL A 743 -6.20 30.43 3.56
N ALA A 744 -7.49 30.72 3.68
CA ALA A 744 -8.00 31.75 4.59
C ALA A 744 -8.95 31.15 5.65
N PRO A 745 -8.57 31.18 6.95
CA PRO A 745 -9.45 30.95 8.08
C PRO A 745 -10.75 31.77 8.01
N TYR A 746 -11.82 31.29 8.66
CA TYR A 746 -13.10 32.01 8.67
C TYR A 746 -13.12 33.11 9.75
N PRO A 747 -13.52 34.35 9.42
CA PRO A 747 -14.09 34.82 8.16
C PRO A 747 -13.04 35.11 7.07
N ARG A 748 -13.30 34.59 5.87
CA ARG A 748 -12.46 34.80 4.68
C ARG A 748 -12.39 36.28 4.26
N LEU A 749 -11.20 36.77 3.91
CA LEU A 749 -10.99 38.12 3.37
C LEU A 749 -11.82 38.35 2.11
N SER A 750 -12.59 39.45 2.06
CA SER A 750 -13.47 39.76 0.93
C SER A 750 -13.25 41.20 0.47
N GLY A 751 -12.85 41.39 -0.79
CA GLY A 751 -12.43 42.69 -1.31
C GLY A 751 -11.00 43.05 -0.92
N THR A 752 -10.67 44.34 -0.97
CA THR A 752 -9.30 44.85 -0.78
C THR A 752 -9.16 45.58 0.56
N VAL A 753 -8.13 45.21 1.32
CA VAL A 753 -7.61 45.93 2.49
C VAL A 753 -6.23 46.45 2.14
N SER A 754 -5.94 47.71 2.49
CA SER A 754 -4.62 48.32 2.30
C SER A 754 -4.28 49.16 3.53
N GLY A 755 -3.05 49.07 4.01
CA GLY A 755 -2.59 49.80 5.20
C GLY A 755 -1.14 49.49 5.60
N GLU A 756 -0.62 50.25 6.56
CA GLU A 756 0.65 49.93 7.21
C GLU A 756 0.56 48.58 7.92
N ILE A 757 1.65 47.81 7.91
CA ILE A 757 1.76 46.59 8.73
C ILE A 757 2.18 46.90 10.17
N ALA A 758 1.82 46.01 11.09
CA ALA A 758 2.39 45.93 12.43
C ALA A 758 2.84 44.50 12.69
N TYR A 759 4.15 44.29 12.87
CA TYR A 759 4.69 42.99 13.22
C TYR A 759 4.47 42.71 14.72
N VAL A 760 3.92 41.54 15.05
CA VAL A 760 3.49 41.16 16.41
C VAL A 760 4.05 39.80 16.86
N GLY A 761 5.15 39.35 16.26
CA GLY A 761 5.83 38.11 16.65
C GLY A 761 4.93 36.88 16.56
N HIS A 762 4.96 36.05 17.60
CA HIS A 762 4.14 34.85 17.77
C HIS A 762 2.68 35.12 18.18
N GLY A 763 2.24 36.38 18.16
CA GLY A 763 0.90 36.78 18.58
C GLY A 763 0.64 36.60 20.09
N ASP A 764 1.67 36.34 20.90
CA ASP A 764 1.51 36.40 22.34
C ASP A 764 1.18 37.83 22.81
N ARG A 765 0.64 37.96 24.02
CA ARG A 765 0.18 39.25 24.55
C ARG A 765 1.33 40.25 24.75
N GLU A 766 2.53 39.80 25.09
CA GLU A 766 3.68 40.67 25.32
C GLU A 766 4.20 41.25 23.99
N ALA A 767 4.28 40.45 22.93
CA ALA A 767 4.59 40.91 21.58
C ALA A 767 3.52 41.89 21.02
N ILE A 768 2.23 41.61 21.25
CA ILE A 768 1.13 42.52 20.85
C ILE A 768 1.11 43.82 21.68
N ASP A 769 1.59 43.80 22.92
CA ASP A 769 1.81 45.01 23.73
C ASP A 769 3.07 45.79 23.30
N ALA A 770 4.13 45.11 22.89
CA ALA A 770 5.38 45.71 22.41
C ALA A 770 5.25 46.37 21.02
N ALA A 771 4.38 45.86 20.15
CA ALA A 771 4.19 46.35 18.78
C ALA A 771 3.58 47.77 18.65
N GLY A 772 3.06 48.34 19.75
CA GLY A 772 2.53 49.71 19.77
C GLY A 772 1.12 49.85 19.18
N ASP A 773 0.87 50.92 18.41
CA ASP A 773 -0.46 51.17 17.85
C ASP A 773 -0.69 50.37 16.55
N VAL A 774 -1.60 49.40 16.64
CA VAL A 774 -2.07 48.53 15.56
C VAL A 774 -3.40 49.01 14.94
N ARG A 775 -3.97 50.14 15.41
CA ARG A 775 -5.27 50.61 14.93
C ARG A 775 -5.24 51.01 13.45
N GLY A 776 -6.09 50.39 12.66
CA GLY A 776 -6.16 50.57 11.20
C GLY A 776 -5.11 49.76 10.42
N LYS A 777 -4.22 49.03 11.10
CA LYS A 777 -3.09 48.31 10.49
C LYS A 777 -3.39 46.85 10.20
N ILE A 778 -2.57 46.29 9.32
CA ILE A 778 -2.51 44.85 9.03
C ILE A 778 -1.53 44.22 10.03
N ALA A 779 -2.01 43.34 10.90
CA ALA A 779 -1.13 42.64 11.84
C ALA A 779 -0.39 41.50 11.13
N VAL A 780 0.88 41.28 11.46
CA VAL A 780 1.70 40.18 10.92
C VAL A 780 2.17 39.29 12.07
N ILE A 781 1.64 38.07 12.14
CA ILE A 781 2.07 37.01 13.05
C ILE A 781 3.07 36.14 12.28
N ALA A 782 4.32 36.11 12.71
CA ALA A 782 5.38 35.30 12.08
C ALA A 782 6.56 35.07 13.03
N ALA A 783 7.34 34.02 12.75
CA ALA A 783 8.61 33.73 13.42
C ALA A 783 9.54 34.95 13.47
N THR A 784 10.28 35.14 14.58
CA THR A 784 11.19 36.29 14.75
C THR A 784 12.52 36.14 14.01
N GLY A 785 12.77 34.98 13.41
CA GLY A 785 13.90 34.69 12.51
C GLY A 785 13.91 33.23 12.06
N PRO A 786 14.86 32.83 11.20
CA PRO A 786 14.98 31.45 10.72
C PRO A 786 15.34 30.43 11.83
N ASP A 787 15.97 30.88 12.91
CA ASP A 787 16.29 30.06 14.11
C ASP A 787 15.16 30.03 15.17
N ASP A 788 13.98 30.59 14.88
CA ASP A 788 12.84 30.69 15.79
C ASP A 788 11.62 29.87 15.30
N PRO A 789 11.60 28.56 15.53
CA PRO A 789 10.61 27.67 14.94
C PRO A 789 9.37 27.45 15.83
N VAL A 790 9.14 28.32 16.82
CA VAL A 790 7.99 28.18 17.72
C VAL A 790 6.70 28.25 16.89
N TYR A 791 5.93 27.16 16.89
CA TYR A 791 4.55 27.15 16.39
C TYR A 791 3.62 27.47 17.56
N PRO A 792 2.94 28.63 17.58
CA PRO A 792 2.10 29.00 18.71
C PRO A 792 0.89 28.06 18.87
N PRO A 793 0.45 27.75 20.10
CA PRO A 793 -0.77 26.96 20.32
C PRO A 793 -1.98 27.59 19.63
N GLU A 794 -2.89 26.77 19.09
CA GLU A 794 -4.03 27.28 18.30
C GLU A 794 -4.88 28.30 19.08
N GLN A 795 -5.15 28.03 20.37
CA GLN A 795 -5.84 28.97 21.26
C GLN A 795 -5.08 30.30 21.43
N GLN A 796 -3.73 30.28 21.47
CA GLN A 796 -2.94 31.53 21.53
C GLN A 796 -3.15 32.36 20.26
N LEU A 797 -3.19 31.74 19.08
CA LEU A 797 -3.46 32.44 17.83
C LEU A 797 -4.89 33.01 17.80
N GLN A 798 -5.88 32.25 18.28
CA GLN A 798 -7.27 32.74 18.39
C GLN A 798 -7.39 33.93 19.36
N ASP A 799 -6.77 33.83 20.54
CA ASP A 799 -6.69 34.91 21.55
C ASP A 799 -5.92 36.14 21.01
N ALA A 800 -4.87 35.93 20.21
CA ALA A 800 -4.11 36.96 19.54
C ALA A 800 -5.00 37.76 18.58
N ILE A 801 -5.70 37.05 17.69
CA ILE A 801 -6.59 37.64 16.69
C ILE A 801 -7.74 38.41 17.36
N ALA A 802 -8.25 37.91 18.49
CA ALA A 802 -9.21 38.62 19.32
C ALA A 802 -8.64 39.92 19.92
N LEU A 803 -7.44 39.88 20.51
CA LEU A 803 -6.78 41.06 21.07
C LEU A 803 -6.43 42.11 20.00
N LEU A 804 -6.07 41.68 18.79
CA LEU A 804 -5.81 42.54 17.64
C LEU A 804 -7.10 43.19 17.13
N ALA A 805 -8.22 42.45 17.13
CA ALA A 805 -9.55 42.99 16.81
C ALA A 805 -9.99 44.07 17.83
N GLU A 806 -9.83 43.81 19.13
CA GLU A 806 -10.14 44.78 20.20
C GLU A 806 -9.32 46.08 20.08
N ARG A 807 -8.08 45.99 19.60
CA ARG A 807 -7.20 47.15 19.36
C ARG A 807 -7.50 47.87 18.03
N GLY A 808 -8.23 47.21 17.13
CA GLY A 808 -8.70 47.78 15.86
C GLY A 808 -7.75 47.55 14.67
N ALA A 809 -6.98 46.45 14.66
CA ALA A 809 -6.36 45.97 13.42
C ALA A 809 -7.44 45.59 12.37
N THR A 810 -7.06 45.52 11.09
CA THR A 810 -8.02 45.36 9.97
C THR A 810 -7.94 44.01 9.25
N LEU A 811 -6.79 43.34 9.35
CA LEU A 811 -6.47 42.06 8.73
C LEU A 811 -5.30 41.44 9.51
N VAL A 812 -5.20 40.11 9.52
CA VAL A 812 -4.02 39.39 10.00
C VAL A 812 -3.38 38.62 8.84
N LEU A 813 -2.06 38.75 8.68
CA LEU A 813 -1.23 37.86 7.87
C LEU A 813 -0.50 36.90 8.80
N SER A 814 -0.47 35.61 8.47
CA SER A 814 0.08 34.57 9.35
C SER A 814 0.76 33.44 8.57
N ASN A 815 1.89 32.93 9.05
CA ASN A 815 2.42 31.62 8.66
C ASN A 815 1.84 30.47 9.52
N TYR A 816 1.19 30.78 10.64
CA TYR A 816 0.55 29.79 11.53
C TYR A 816 -0.96 29.75 11.33
N ASN A 817 -1.53 28.55 11.23
CA ASN A 817 -2.98 28.35 11.05
C ASN A 817 -3.70 28.38 12.43
N PRO A 818 -4.62 29.34 12.66
CA PRO A 818 -5.38 29.50 13.91
C PRO A 818 -6.62 28.59 14.03
N GLN A 819 -6.88 27.73 13.05
CA GLN A 819 -8.07 26.87 12.95
C GLN A 819 -7.72 25.46 12.43
N TYR A 820 -6.53 24.92 12.74
CA TYR A 820 -6.05 23.68 12.12
C TYR A 820 -6.67 22.40 12.70
N SER A 821 -7.05 22.39 13.97
CA SER A 821 -7.51 21.17 14.67
C SER A 821 -9.03 20.96 14.69
N ASP A 822 -9.84 21.98 14.38
CA ASP A 822 -11.30 21.91 14.40
C ASP A 822 -11.89 21.85 12.96
N PRO A 823 -12.68 20.81 12.60
CA PRO A 823 -13.38 20.75 11.31
C PRO A 823 -14.59 21.70 11.18
N ASN A 824 -15.03 22.35 12.27
CA ASN A 824 -16.14 23.31 12.33
C ASN A 824 -15.75 24.60 13.09
N PRO A 825 -14.63 25.27 12.73
CA PRO A 825 -14.00 26.26 13.60
C PRO A 825 -14.85 27.53 13.81
N PRO A 826 -14.73 28.20 14.97
CA PRO A 826 -15.47 29.42 15.28
C PRO A 826 -15.03 30.62 14.43
N ASP A 827 -15.96 31.51 14.08
CA ASP A 827 -15.66 32.77 13.39
C ASP A 827 -14.62 33.58 14.18
N LEU A 828 -13.47 33.86 13.57
CA LEU A 828 -12.49 34.78 14.10
C LEU A 828 -13.02 36.24 14.01
N PRO A 829 -12.63 37.13 14.93
CA PRO A 829 -13.10 38.52 14.91
C PRO A 829 -12.40 39.40 13.86
N LEU A 830 -11.38 38.88 13.16
CA LEU A 830 -10.76 39.47 11.98
C LEU A 830 -10.53 38.41 10.90
N PRO A 831 -10.47 38.80 9.62
CA PRO A 831 -9.98 37.92 8.57
C PRO A 831 -8.50 37.61 8.77
N VAL A 832 -8.11 36.40 8.41
CA VAL A 832 -6.71 35.93 8.37
C VAL A 832 -6.41 35.44 6.96
N VAL A 833 -5.23 35.76 6.43
CA VAL A 833 -4.70 35.14 5.21
C VAL A 833 -3.42 34.40 5.57
N MET A 834 -3.38 33.10 5.23
CA MET A 834 -2.18 32.29 5.37
C MET A 834 -1.16 32.67 4.29
N VAL A 835 0.09 32.83 4.70
CA VAL A 835 1.26 32.93 3.82
C VAL A 835 2.20 31.80 4.20
N PHE A 836 2.34 30.80 3.33
CA PHE A 836 3.14 29.62 3.66
C PHE A 836 4.65 29.87 3.52
N ASN A 837 5.05 30.80 2.64
CA ASN A 837 6.45 31.19 2.53
C ASN A 837 6.85 32.16 3.66
N ALA A 838 7.56 31.64 4.67
CA ALA A 838 8.06 32.45 5.78
C ALA A 838 9.03 33.56 5.32
N ASP A 839 9.78 33.35 4.23
CA ASP A 839 10.76 34.32 3.71
C ASP A 839 10.10 35.60 3.23
N ASP A 840 8.91 35.52 2.61
CA ASP A 840 8.17 36.72 2.21
C ASP A 840 7.69 37.54 3.43
N LEU A 841 7.27 36.87 4.51
CA LEU A 841 6.90 37.55 5.75
C LEU A 841 8.13 38.15 6.46
N GLN A 842 9.27 37.47 6.43
CA GLN A 842 10.53 37.99 6.98
C GLN A 842 11.04 39.18 6.16
N GLU A 843 11.05 39.11 4.83
CA GLU A 843 11.45 40.21 3.95
C GLU A 843 10.53 41.44 4.12
N MET A 844 9.21 41.20 4.19
CA MET A 844 8.21 42.24 4.42
C MET A 844 8.36 42.93 5.79
N THR A 845 8.65 42.17 6.85
CA THR A 845 8.80 42.72 8.21
C THR A 845 10.19 43.33 8.46
N ALA A 846 11.26 42.81 7.85
CA ALA A 846 12.60 43.40 7.92
C ALA A 846 12.66 44.84 7.39
N ARG A 847 11.89 45.13 6.32
CA ARG A 847 11.75 46.48 5.72
C ARG A 847 11.17 47.53 6.70
N LEU A 848 10.58 47.12 7.83
CA LEU A 848 10.16 48.06 8.90
C LEU A 848 11.33 48.81 9.55
N ALA A 849 12.57 48.32 9.40
CA ALA A 849 13.76 49.03 9.84
C ALA A 849 14.03 50.32 9.04
N ASP A 850 13.61 50.36 7.77
CA ASP A 850 13.81 51.51 6.86
C ASP A 850 12.65 52.52 6.90
N GLY A 851 11.44 52.09 7.30
CA GLY A 851 10.27 52.94 7.47
C GLY A 851 8.94 52.18 7.53
N PRO A 852 7.79 52.88 7.54
CA PRO A 852 6.48 52.23 7.47
C PRO A 852 6.31 51.45 6.17
N VAL A 853 5.97 50.16 6.29
CA VAL A 853 5.71 49.27 5.15
C VAL A 853 4.20 49.16 4.94
N THR A 854 3.73 49.60 3.76
CA THR A 854 2.34 49.47 3.34
C THR A 854 2.14 48.18 2.56
N VAL A 855 1.05 47.48 2.84
CA VAL A 855 0.65 46.25 2.16
C VAL A 855 -0.78 46.38 1.65
N THR A 856 -1.02 45.90 0.43
CA THR A 856 -2.35 45.78 -0.16
C THR A 856 -2.70 44.31 -0.37
N ALA A 857 -3.73 43.84 0.35
CA ALA A 857 -4.24 42.47 0.28
C ALA A 857 -5.64 42.46 -0.34
N THR A 858 -5.85 41.67 -1.40
CA THR A 858 -7.14 41.53 -2.10
C THR A 858 -7.63 40.09 -2.07
N GLY A 859 -8.76 39.84 -1.41
CA GLY A 859 -9.42 38.54 -1.32
C GLY A 859 -10.53 38.33 -2.36
N ARG A 860 -10.56 37.13 -2.94
CA ARG A 860 -11.51 36.63 -3.95
C ARG A 860 -12.31 35.48 -3.37
N ARG A 861 -13.64 35.44 -3.57
CA ARG A 861 -14.48 34.33 -3.05
C ARG A 861 -14.16 32.96 -3.66
N ASN A 862 -13.71 32.91 -4.92
CA ASN A 862 -13.38 31.69 -5.64
C ASN A 862 -12.45 32.03 -6.81
N ALA A 863 -11.64 31.06 -7.25
CA ALA A 863 -11.02 31.08 -8.57
C ALA A 863 -12.08 30.86 -9.67
N GLU A 864 -12.04 31.66 -10.75
CA GLU A 864 -12.90 31.44 -11.92
C GLU A 864 -12.42 30.26 -12.77
N ALA A 865 -11.09 30.08 -12.85
CA ALA A 865 -10.44 29.02 -13.59
C ALA A 865 -9.35 28.32 -12.77
N SER A 866 -9.25 27.01 -12.96
CA SER A 866 -8.25 26.11 -12.36
C SER A 866 -7.54 25.34 -13.49
N TYR A 867 -6.26 24.99 -13.33
CA TYR A 867 -5.41 24.50 -14.42
C TYR A 867 -4.60 23.26 -14.00
N PHE A 868 -4.93 22.10 -14.56
CA PHE A 868 -4.28 20.81 -14.28
C PHE A 868 -3.36 20.43 -15.43
N LEU A 869 -2.09 20.86 -15.31
CA LEU A 869 -1.17 20.93 -16.43
C LEU A 869 -0.13 19.80 -16.36
N ALA A 870 0.14 19.21 -17.52
CA ALA A 870 1.17 18.19 -17.72
C ALA A 870 1.71 18.21 -19.16
N ASP A 871 3.01 17.98 -19.36
CA ASP A 871 3.63 17.81 -20.69
C ASP A 871 4.94 16.98 -20.57
N LYS A 872 5.47 16.45 -21.69
CA LYS A 872 6.75 15.74 -21.71
C LYS A 872 7.59 15.86 -22.98
N VAL A 873 8.89 16.08 -22.77
CA VAL A 873 9.95 15.99 -23.77
C VAL A 873 10.46 14.55 -23.80
N ASN A 874 10.07 13.78 -24.82
CA ASN A 874 10.46 12.38 -24.96
C ASN A 874 11.85 12.22 -25.63
N GLY A 875 12.61 11.21 -25.20
CA GLY A 875 13.84 10.74 -25.83
C GLY A 875 15.14 11.44 -25.41
N ARG A 876 15.09 12.35 -24.41
CA ARG A 876 16.23 13.04 -23.77
C ARG A 876 15.77 13.94 -22.63
N VAL A 877 16.70 14.34 -21.76
CA VAL A 877 16.60 15.58 -20.98
C VAL A 877 17.08 16.74 -21.87
N PRO A 878 16.33 17.84 -22.02
CA PRO A 878 16.76 19.01 -22.79
C PRO A 878 17.73 19.90 -21.98
N ASP A 879 18.49 20.72 -22.70
CA ASP A 879 19.40 21.75 -22.17
C ASP A 879 18.58 22.99 -21.76
N GLY A 880 17.99 22.93 -20.56
CA GLY A 880 16.87 23.79 -20.14
C GLY A 880 15.56 23.53 -20.89
N HIS A 881 14.45 24.05 -20.37
CA HIS A 881 13.16 23.96 -21.06
C HIS A 881 12.19 25.09 -20.69
N ARG A 882 11.21 25.37 -21.56
CA ARG A 882 10.11 26.29 -21.23
C ARG A 882 8.77 25.68 -21.62
N PHE A 883 8.10 25.06 -20.66
CA PHE A 883 6.74 24.58 -20.79
C PHE A 883 5.77 25.78 -20.90
N GLN A 884 4.92 25.80 -21.94
CA GLN A 884 3.99 26.92 -22.20
C GLN A 884 2.58 26.40 -22.44
N PHE A 885 1.71 26.58 -21.45
CA PHE A 885 0.34 26.11 -21.46
C PHE A 885 -0.61 27.22 -21.89
N ALA A 886 -0.93 27.25 -23.19
CA ALA A 886 -1.91 28.18 -23.72
C ALA A 886 -3.33 27.56 -23.66
N ARG A 887 -4.33 28.27 -23.09
CA ARG A 887 -5.72 27.78 -22.92
C ARG A 887 -6.32 27.15 -24.18
N LYS A 888 -6.05 27.74 -25.35
CA LYS A 888 -6.44 27.24 -26.69
C LYS A 888 -5.86 25.87 -27.10
N ASN A 889 -4.94 25.32 -26.31
CA ASN A 889 -4.33 24.01 -26.51
C ASN A 889 -4.80 22.96 -25.50
N LEU A 890 -5.51 23.36 -24.45
CA LEU A 890 -6.01 22.50 -23.39
C LEU A 890 -7.40 21.96 -23.74
N GLY A 891 -7.87 20.96 -23.01
CA GLY A 891 -9.31 20.69 -22.87
C GLY A 891 -9.89 21.50 -21.71
N ALA A 892 -11.21 21.58 -21.61
CA ALA A 892 -11.91 22.30 -20.55
C ALA A 892 -13.06 21.46 -19.95
N ILE A 893 -13.30 21.62 -18.66
CA ILE A 893 -14.41 21.03 -17.92
C ILE A 893 -15.09 22.17 -17.15
N ASP A 894 -16.30 22.53 -17.53
CA ASP A 894 -17.12 23.44 -16.73
C ASP A 894 -17.68 22.67 -15.55
N ARG A 895 -17.32 23.06 -14.32
CA ARG A 895 -17.73 22.36 -13.09
C ARG A 895 -18.71 23.21 -12.29
N ASP A 896 -19.89 22.63 -12.05
CA ASP A 896 -20.88 23.13 -11.10
C ASP A 896 -20.79 22.31 -9.81
N LEU A 897 -20.28 22.92 -8.73
CA LEU A 897 -20.24 22.32 -7.40
C LEU A 897 -21.50 22.73 -6.64
N VAL A 898 -22.39 21.77 -6.39
CA VAL A 898 -23.67 21.98 -5.71
C VAL A 898 -23.48 21.92 -4.21
N ASP A 899 -24.04 22.88 -3.47
CA ASP A 899 -23.89 22.95 -2.03
C ASP A 899 -24.91 22.07 -1.31
N THR A 900 -24.42 20.95 -0.77
CA THR A 900 -25.16 19.94 -0.02
C THR A 900 -25.13 20.15 1.50
N LEU A 901 -24.35 21.10 2.02
CA LEU A 901 -23.97 21.14 3.44
C LEU A 901 -24.37 22.47 4.11
N PRO A 902 -24.38 22.54 5.46
CA PRO A 902 -24.41 23.80 6.17
C PRO A 902 -23.32 24.76 5.70
N ALA A 903 -23.61 26.06 5.80
CA ALA A 903 -22.58 27.10 5.70
C ALA A 903 -21.55 26.94 6.84
N LYS A 904 -20.31 27.38 6.60
CA LYS A 904 -19.17 27.32 7.54
C LYS A 904 -18.62 25.90 7.84
N LYS A 905 -18.53 25.04 6.83
CA LYS A 905 -17.78 23.78 6.94
C LYS A 905 -16.59 23.81 5.99
N TYR A 906 -15.43 23.38 6.48
CA TYR A 906 -14.21 23.24 5.66
C TYR A 906 -14.47 22.18 4.56
N ARG A 907 -14.20 22.54 3.29
CA ARG A 907 -14.52 21.71 2.12
C ARG A 907 -13.25 21.34 1.38
N TYR A 908 -12.89 20.08 1.46
CA TYR A 908 -11.68 19.52 0.85
C TYR A 908 -12.04 18.81 -0.46
N LEU A 909 -11.45 19.27 -1.56
CA LEU A 909 -11.71 18.77 -2.92
C LEU A 909 -10.38 18.45 -3.65
N PRO A 910 -9.57 17.51 -3.15
CA PRO A 910 -8.29 17.17 -3.75
C PRO A 910 -8.45 16.64 -5.19
N ALA A 911 -7.64 17.20 -6.09
CA ALA A 911 -7.56 16.81 -7.48
C ALA A 911 -6.28 16.01 -7.74
N ASN A 912 -6.40 14.89 -8.45
CA ASN A 912 -5.26 14.12 -8.94
C ASN A 912 -5.33 14.04 -10.47
N TRP A 913 -4.24 14.32 -11.17
CA TRP A 913 -4.17 14.15 -12.62
C TRP A 913 -2.99 13.26 -13.05
N SER A 914 -3.31 12.22 -13.81
CA SER A 914 -2.34 11.23 -14.29
C SER A 914 -1.96 11.46 -15.74
N PHE A 915 -0.66 11.41 -16.05
CA PHE A 915 -0.14 11.57 -17.41
C PHE A 915 1.15 10.77 -17.58
N GLY A 916 1.25 9.97 -18.63
CA GLY A 916 2.51 9.32 -19.03
C GLY A 916 3.21 8.46 -17.96
N GLY A 917 2.46 7.82 -17.06
CA GLY A 917 2.99 6.94 -16.00
C GLY A 917 3.10 7.59 -14.61
N PHE A 918 2.99 8.92 -14.53
CA PHE A 918 2.97 9.67 -13.27
C PHE A 918 1.55 10.12 -12.89
N THR A 919 1.36 10.43 -11.62
CA THR A 919 0.21 11.16 -11.08
C THR A 919 0.71 12.32 -10.22
N ALA A 920 0.17 13.52 -10.45
CA ALA A 920 0.32 14.65 -9.53
C ALA A 920 -1.01 14.86 -8.78
N GLY A 921 -0.94 15.41 -7.56
CA GLY A 921 -2.08 15.78 -6.73
C GLY A 921 -1.96 17.22 -6.25
N ALA A 922 -3.09 17.90 -6.04
CA ALA A 922 -3.19 19.26 -5.51
C ALA A 922 -4.55 19.53 -4.86
N ASP A 923 -4.60 20.47 -3.92
CA ASP A 923 -5.84 20.85 -3.24
C ASP A 923 -6.58 21.95 -3.99
N VAL A 924 -7.84 21.70 -4.33
CA VAL A 924 -8.69 22.66 -5.05
C VAL A 924 -9.56 23.41 -4.05
N GLU A 925 -9.04 24.49 -3.48
CA GLU A 925 -9.78 25.33 -2.53
C GLU A 925 -10.92 26.12 -3.17
N VAL A 926 -12.15 25.92 -2.65
CA VAL A 926 -13.38 26.47 -3.22
C VAL A 926 -14.47 26.71 -2.16
N ASP A 927 -15.08 27.89 -2.14
CA ASP A 927 -16.34 28.13 -1.41
C ASP A 927 -17.52 27.72 -2.30
N TRP A 928 -18.36 26.77 -1.88
CA TRP A 928 -19.53 26.35 -2.68
C TRP A 928 -20.77 27.20 -2.33
N PRO A 929 -21.84 27.22 -3.16
CA PRO A 929 -21.90 26.71 -4.53
C PRO A 929 -20.92 27.46 -5.45
N ARG A 930 -20.11 26.73 -6.23
CA ARG A 930 -19.17 27.28 -7.22
C ARG A 930 -19.60 26.88 -8.62
N ARG A 931 -19.39 27.78 -9.58
CA ARG A 931 -19.24 27.48 -11.00
C ARG A 931 -17.85 27.98 -11.43
N GLY A 932 -17.10 27.16 -12.15
CA GLY A 932 -15.78 27.51 -12.69
C GLY A 932 -15.39 26.61 -13.86
N THR A 933 -14.26 26.89 -14.51
CA THR A 933 -13.74 26.06 -15.62
C THR A 933 -12.38 25.48 -15.24
N ASP A 934 -12.28 24.15 -15.22
CA ASP A 934 -11.02 23.43 -15.06
C ASP A 934 -10.41 23.15 -16.44
N TYR A 935 -9.23 23.70 -16.71
CA TYR A 935 -8.46 23.43 -17.91
C TYR A 935 -7.48 22.27 -17.68
N VAL A 936 -7.43 21.31 -18.60
CA VAL A 936 -6.65 20.08 -18.44
C VAL A 936 -5.76 19.84 -19.66
N SER A 937 -4.51 19.40 -19.43
CA SER A 937 -3.61 18.99 -20.52
C SER A 937 -4.19 17.82 -21.34
N PRO A 938 -4.17 17.87 -22.68
CA PRO A 938 -4.75 16.80 -23.50
C PRO A 938 -4.07 15.45 -23.28
N GLY A 939 -4.84 14.45 -22.88
CA GLY A 939 -4.33 13.12 -22.54
C GLY A 939 -3.83 12.96 -21.09
N ALA A 940 -3.96 13.99 -20.26
CA ALA A 940 -3.98 13.81 -18.80
C ALA A 940 -5.40 13.42 -18.36
N ALA A 941 -5.50 12.52 -17.39
CA ALA A 941 -6.76 12.09 -16.79
C ALA A 941 -6.95 12.75 -15.42
N LEU A 942 -7.89 13.70 -15.31
CA LEU A 942 -8.21 14.42 -14.08
C LEU A 942 -9.27 13.65 -13.27
N THR A 943 -8.93 13.32 -12.03
CA THR A 943 -9.82 12.71 -11.03
C THR A 943 -9.98 13.71 -9.88
N MET A 944 -11.18 13.91 -9.37
CA MET A 944 -11.41 14.80 -8.22
C MET A 944 -12.25 14.08 -7.18
N PHE A 945 -11.77 14.09 -5.94
CA PHE A 945 -12.39 13.42 -4.80
C PHE A 945 -13.00 14.51 -3.94
N GLY A 946 -14.25 14.35 -3.53
CA GLY A 946 -14.87 15.25 -2.56
C GLY A 946 -15.63 14.45 -1.52
N SER A 947 -15.41 14.79 -0.25
CA SER A 947 -16.22 14.31 0.86
C SER A 947 -17.36 15.29 1.13
N ALA A 948 -18.53 14.76 1.46
CA ALA A 948 -19.67 15.53 1.98
C ALA A 948 -19.46 15.99 3.44
N GLY A 949 -18.24 15.95 3.96
CA GLY A 949 -17.85 16.47 5.27
C GLY A 949 -17.58 15.37 6.30
N PHE A 950 -17.41 15.80 7.54
CA PHE A 950 -16.97 14.96 8.66
C PHE A 950 -18.13 14.67 9.62
N THR A 951 -18.19 13.45 10.14
CA THR A 951 -19.04 13.07 11.27
C THR A 951 -18.64 13.83 12.54
N ASP A 952 -19.49 13.79 13.58
CA ASP A 952 -19.21 14.50 14.84
C ASP A 952 -18.00 13.91 15.61
N ASP A 953 -17.51 12.72 15.23
CA ASP A 953 -16.27 12.08 15.69
C ASP A 953 -15.10 12.15 14.67
N GLY A 954 -15.26 12.88 13.56
CA GLY A 954 -14.17 13.28 12.66
C GLY A 954 -13.89 12.39 11.44
N TYR A 955 -14.70 11.37 11.15
CA TYR A 955 -14.57 10.56 9.93
C TYR A 955 -15.19 11.25 8.73
N GLY A 956 -14.49 11.25 7.59
CA GLY A 956 -15.04 11.75 6.32
C GLY A 956 -16.06 10.79 5.72
N PHE A 957 -17.28 11.28 5.46
CA PHE A 957 -18.37 10.51 4.81
C PHE A 957 -18.76 11.13 3.46
N GLY A 958 -19.63 10.45 2.72
CA GLY A 958 -20.19 10.93 1.45
C GLY A 958 -19.10 11.10 0.40
N ASN A 959 -18.34 10.03 0.17
CA ASN A 959 -17.19 10.02 -0.73
C ASN A 959 -17.62 9.93 -2.22
N GLU A 960 -17.82 11.08 -2.84
CA GLU A 960 -18.07 11.20 -4.28
C GLU A 960 -16.73 11.32 -5.04
N VAL A 961 -16.61 10.55 -6.13
CA VAL A 961 -15.43 10.57 -7.00
C VAL A 961 -15.86 10.97 -8.41
N ALA A 962 -15.42 12.15 -8.85
CA ALA A 962 -15.41 12.44 -10.27
C ALA A 962 -14.51 11.42 -10.96
N ILE A 963 -15.07 10.71 -11.96
CA ILE A 963 -14.38 9.68 -12.74
C ILE A 963 -13.09 10.27 -13.34
N PRO A 964 -12.00 9.51 -13.56
CA PRO A 964 -10.81 10.01 -14.26
C PRO A 964 -11.14 10.53 -15.68
N MET A 965 -11.41 11.83 -15.79
CA MET A 965 -11.83 12.51 -17.02
C MET A 965 -10.62 12.86 -17.88
N THR A 966 -10.60 12.35 -19.11
CA THR A 966 -9.62 12.74 -20.13
C THR A 966 -10.30 13.57 -21.22
N VAL A 967 -10.00 14.87 -21.25
CA VAL A 967 -10.47 15.79 -22.30
C VAL A 967 -9.43 15.98 -23.40
N LYS A 968 -9.90 16.13 -24.65
CA LYS A 968 -9.06 16.42 -25.81
C LYS A 968 -8.83 17.93 -25.95
N ARG A 969 -7.82 18.31 -26.73
CA ARG A 969 -7.54 19.71 -27.08
C ARG A 969 -8.76 20.38 -27.71
N GLY A 970 -9.27 21.44 -27.08
CA GLY A 970 -10.44 22.19 -27.53
C GLY A 970 -11.79 21.49 -27.28
N GLU A 971 -11.80 20.35 -26.59
CA GLU A 971 -13.00 19.72 -26.09
C GLU A 971 -13.46 20.44 -24.81
N ARG A 972 -14.77 20.57 -24.62
CA ARG A 972 -15.37 21.25 -23.48
C ARG A 972 -16.54 20.44 -22.95
N GLU A 973 -16.34 19.80 -21.80
CA GLU A 973 -17.37 19.05 -21.09
C GLU A 973 -18.02 19.94 -20.02
N HIS A 974 -19.18 19.51 -19.52
CA HIS A 974 -19.87 20.12 -18.38
C HIS A 974 -20.19 19.02 -17.37
N VAL A 975 -19.90 19.29 -16.10
CA VAL A 975 -20.00 18.34 -14.97
C VAL A 975 -20.66 19.04 -13.80
N ARG A 976 -21.67 18.42 -13.21
CA ARG A 976 -22.28 18.83 -11.95
C ARG A 976 -21.95 17.78 -10.89
N MET A 977 -21.29 18.17 -9.79
CA MET A 977 -21.01 17.27 -8.66
C MET A 977 -21.97 17.56 -7.50
N PHE A 978 -22.19 16.57 -6.64
CA PHE A 978 -23.12 16.64 -5.51
C PHE A 978 -24.58 16.91 -5.95
N GLY A 979 -24.95 16.41 -7.13
CA GLY A 979 -26.28 16.57 -7.73
C GLY A 979 -27.33 15.61 -7.16
N ALA A 980 -28.28 16.11 -6.37
CA ALA A 980 -29.41 15.31 -5.87
C ALA A 980 -30.49 15.07 -6.96
N PRO A 981 -31.23 13.95 -6.93
CA PRO A 981 -31.25 12.90 -5.89
C PRO A 981 -30.03 11.98 -5.95
N PHE A 982 -29.49 11.62 -4.79
CA PHE A 982 -28.48 10.58 -4.66
C PHE A 982 -29.14 9.19 -4.60
N GLY A 983 -28.51 8.19 -5.23
CA GLY A 983 -29.03 6.82 -5.35
C GLY A 983 -27.99 5.81 -5.87
N PRO A 984 -28.43 4.62 -6.30
CA PRO A 984 -27.53 3.54 -6.73
C PRO A 984 -26.69 3.86 -7.98
N GLU A 985 -25.39 3.54 -7.96
CA GLU A 985 -24.51 3.61 -9.14
C GLU A 985 -24.26 2.23 -9.78
N LEU A 986 -24.60 2.09 -11.06
CA LEU A 986 -24.34 0.87 -11.86
C LEU A 986 -23.88 1.17 -13.30
N THR A 987 -23.84 2.43 -13.75
CA THR A 987 -23.49 2.83 -15.12
C THR A 987 -22.00 2.93 -15.38
N THR A 988 -21.20 3.38 -14.40
CA THR A 988 -19.75 3.58 -14.57
C THR A 988 -18.96 2.61 -13.70
N ALA A 989 -18.87 1.37 -14.17
CA ALA A 989 -18.10 0.31 -13.52
C ALA A 989 -16.61 0.69 -13.32
N PRO A 990 -16.01 0.45 -12.13
CA PRO A 990 -14.59 0.72 -11.88
C PRO A 990 -13.68 -0.19 -12.71
N THR A 991 -12.46 0.27 -13.02
CA THR A 991 -11.49 -0.50 -13.82
C THR A 991 -10.55 -1.32 -12.95
N SER A 992 -10.39 -2.59 -13.30
CA SER A 992 -9.45 -3.54 -12.69
C SER A 992 -7.99 -3.07 -12.85
N ARG A 993 -7.26 -2.97 -11.74
CA ARG A 993 -5.81 -2.67 -11.74
C ARG A 993 -4.96 -3.82 -12.28
N GLN A 994 -5.48 -5.06 -12.34
CA GLN A 994 -4.74 -6.25 -12.79
C GLN A 994 -4.73 -6.41 -14.32
N ASP A 995 -5.83 -6.07 -14.99
CA ASP A 995 -6.01 -6.36 -16.43
C ASP A 995 -6.67 -5.23 -17.25
N GLY A 996 -6.90 -4.07 -16.63
CA GLY A 996 -7.43 -2.88 -17.31
C GLY A 996 -8.89 -2.98 -17.78
N LYS A 997 -9.64 -4.01 -17.36
CA LYS A 997 -11.04 -4.22 -17.77
C LYS A 997 -12.03 -3.63 -16.74
N PRO A 998 -13.20 -3.13 -17.16
CA PRO A 998 -14.27 -2.76 -16.23
C PRO A 998 -14.74 -3.96 -15.39
N VAL A 999 -14.83 -3.77 -14.07
CA VAL A 999 -15.36 -4.73 -13.10
C VAL A 999 -16.82 -4.35 -12.81
N PRO A 1000 -17.81 -5.16 -13.22
CA PRO A 1000 -19.21 -4.85 -12.96
C PRO A 1000 -19.48 -4.76 -11.45
N TYR A 1001 -20.29 -3.80 -11.01
CA TYR A 1001 -20.74 -3.68 -9.62
C TYR A 1001 -21.59 -4.87 -9.14
N ALA A 1002 -22.25 -5.57 -10.06
CA ALA A 1002 -23.02 -6.79 -9.81
C ALA A 1002 -22.68 -7.87 -10.86
N TYR A 1003 -21.99 -8.94 -10.45
CA TYR A 1003 -21.64 -10.07 -11.33
C TYR A 1003 -21.90 -11.43 -10.69
N ARG A 1004 -22.09 -12.45 -11.52
CA ARG A 1004 -22.04 -13.86 -11.13
C ARG A 1004 -20.72 -14.48 -11.56
N GLN A 1005 -20.01 -15.14 -10.64
CA GLN A 1005 -18.87 -16.00 -10.94
C GLN A 1005 -19.08 -17.34 -10.22
N ASN A 1006 -19.03 -18.44 -10.97
CA ASN A 1006 -19.48 -19.75 -10.52
C ASN A 1006 -20.87 -19.67 -9.84
N ASN A 1007 -20.98 -20.24 -8.64
CA ASN A 1007 -22.19 -20.20 -7.82
C ASN A 1007 -22.23 -19.00 -6.88
N ARG A 1008 -21.51 -17.91 -7.16
CA ARG A 1008 -21.51 -16.69 -6.34
C ARG A 1008 -22.00 -15.47 -7.10
N LEU A 1009 -22.86 -14.71 -6.45
CA LEU A 1009 -23.19 -13.33 -6.76
C LEU A 1009 -22.25 -12.45 -5.94
N THR A 1010 -21.57 -11.50 -6.59
CA THR A 1010 -20.82 -10.44 -5.90
C THR A 1010 -21.48 -9.09 -6.23
N LEU A 1011 -21.71 -8.29 -5.19
CA LEU A 1011 -22.27 -6.93 -5.23
C LEU A 1011 -21.28 -5.95 -4.59
N SER A 1012 -21.18 -4.75 -5.15
CA SER A 1012 -20.34 -3.64 -4.66
C SER A 1012 -20.99 -2.29 -4.99
N ILE A 1013 -22.32 -2.21 -4.91
CA ILE A 1013 -23.12 -1.10 -5.44
C ILE A 1013 -23.04 0.12 -4.50
N PRO A 1014 -22.52 1.28 -4.94
CA PRO A 1014 -22.61 2.53 -4.20
C PRO A 1014 -24.08 2.95 -4.13
N MET A 1015 -24.67 3.02 -2.92
CA MET A 1015 -26.11 3.27 -2.74
C MET A 1015 -26.51 4.75 -2.77
N PHE A 1016 -25.55 5.67 -2.63
CA PHE A 1016 -25.77 7.11 -2.52
C PHE A 1016 -24.83 7.94 -3.41
N ALA A 1017 -24.59 7.48 -4.65
CA ALA A 1017 -23.91 8.25 -5.69
C ALA A 1017 -24.79 9.42 -6.18
N ASP A 1018 -24.19 10.44 -6.79
CA ASP A 1018 -24.93 11.56 -7.38
C ASP A 1018 -25.56 11.22 -8.75
N ASN A 1019 -26.25 12.21 -9.34
CA ASN A 1019 -27.05 12.02 -10.53
C ASN A 1019 -26.39 12.40 -11.87
N ASP A 1020 -25.13 12.84 -11.87
CA ASP A 1020 -24.40 13.15 -13.10
C ASP A 1020 -23.54 11.94 -13.54
N PRO A 1021 -23.78 11.35 -14.73
CA PRO A 1021 -23.01 10.20 -15.21
C PRO A 1021 -21.53 10.51 -15.52
N ALA A 1022 -21.07 11.75 -15.37
CA ALA A 1022 -19.65 12.11 -15.36
C ALA A 1022 -18.96 11.84 -14.00
N ASN A 1023 -19.72 11.53 -12.95
CA ASN A 1023 -19.22 11.12 -11.64
C ASN A 1023 -19.50 9.63 -11.37
N ALA A 1024 -18.90 9.10 -10.30
CA ALA A 1024 -19.23 7.80 -9.74
C ALA A 1024 -19.20 7.87 -8.21
N GLY A 1025 -20.17 7.24 -7.55
CA GLY A 1025 -20.06 7.02 -6.11
C GLY A 1025 -18.94 6.00 -5.81
N MET A 1026 -18.11 6.26 -4.79
CA MET A 1026 -17.40 5.16 -4.15
C MET A 1026 -18.32 4.43 -3.17
N PHE A 1027 -17.96 3.20 -2.84
CA PHE A 1027 -18.62 2.52 -1.73
C PHE A 1027 -18.22 3.19 -0.42
N ASP A 1028 -19.21 3.68 0.33
CA ASP A 1028 -19.02 4.36 1.60
C ASP A 1028 -19.53 3.46 2.73
N THR A 1029 -18.60 2.98 3.56
CA THR A 1029 -18.81 2.02 4.66
C THR A 1029 -19.43 2.64 5.90
N THR A 1030 -19.66 3.97 5.94
CA THR A 1030 -20.42 4.62 7.02
C THR A 1030 -21.94 4.42 6.88
N ASN A 1031 -22.42 3.99 5.72
CA ASN A 1031 -23.84 3.71 5.48
C ASN A 1031 -24.24 2.36 6.07
N THR A 1032 -25.22 2.37 6.98
CA THR A 1032 -25.82 1.17 7.56
C THR A 1032 -26.93 0.62 6.67
N GLY A 1033 -27.26 -0.66 6.83
CA GLY A 1033 -28.48 -1.21 6.22
C GLY A 1033 -28.40 -2.71 5.93
N THR A 1034 -29.25 -3.19 5.02
CA THR A 1034 -29.35 -4.61 4.67
C THR A 1034 -29.20 -4.87 3.18
N THR A 1035 -28.66 -6.05 2.85
CA THR A 1035 -28.65 -6.62 1.51
C THR A 1035 -29.25 -8.03 1.56
N VAL A 1036 -30.39 -8.23 0.92
CA VAL A 1036 -31.14 -9.50 0.91
C VAL A 1036 -31.22 -10.05 -0.51
N VAL A 1037 -30.78 -11.30 -0.68
CA VAL A 1037 -30.77 -12.01 -1.97
C VAL A 1037 -31.76 -13.16 -1.92
N THR A 1038 -32.65 -13.21 -2.89
CA THR A 1038 -33.62 -14.30 -3.06
C THR A 1038 -33.48 -14.97 -4.43
N ALA A 1039 -33.66 -16.29 -4.46
CA ALA A 1039 -33.72 -17.09 -5.69
C ALA A 1039 -35.13 -17.70 -5.81
N ASN A 1040 -35.83 -17.42 -6.90
CA ASN A 1040 -37.19 -17.88 -7.19
C ASN A 1040 -38.19 -17.67 -6.02
N GLY A 1041 -38.05 -16.58 -5.26
CA GLY A 1041 -38.93 -16.23 -4.14
C GLY A 1041 -38.57 -16.85 -2.78
N ARG A 1042 -37.37 -17.43 -2.62
CA ARG A 1042 -36.81 -17.84 -1.32
C ARG A 1042 -35.52 -17.10 -1.04
N GLU A 1043 -35.32 -16.62 0.19
CA GLU A 1043 -34.04 -16.06 0.64
C GLU A 1043 -32.92 -17.12 0.51
N VAL A 1044 -31.79 -16.71 -0.05
CA VAL A 1044 -30.58 -17.53 -0.24
C VAL A 1044 -29.32 -16.89 0.35
N GLY A 1045 -29.40 -15.62 0.74
CA GLY A 1045 -28.33 -14.92 1.44
C GLY A 1045 -28.81 -13.56 1.96
N ARG A 1046 -28.20 -13.12 3.06
CA ARG A 1046 -28.53 -11.90 3.80
C ARG A 1046 -27.26 -11.32 4.40
N ARG A 1047 -27.20 -9.99 4.44
CA ARG A 1047 -26.23 -9.17 5.18
C ARG A 1047 -27.04 -8.06 5.84
N ASP A 1048 -26.87 -7.85 7.14
CA ASP A 1048 -27.60 -6.82 7.91
C ASP A 1048 -26.63 -5.79 8.53
N ASP A 1049 -25.39 -5.75 8.03
CA ASP A 1049 -24.32 -4.84 8.41
C ASP A 1049 -24.07 -3.75 7.36
N ILE A 1050 -24.06 -4.12 6.08
CA ILE A 1050 -23.70 -3.24 4.95
C ILE A 1050 -24.68 -3.44 3.78
N ALA A 1051 -25.24 -2.33 3.30
CA ALA A 1051 -26.15 -2.31 2.15
C ALA A 1051 -25.41 -2.19 0.81
N GLY A 1052 -25.86 -2.90 -0.24
CA GLY A 1052 -25.30 -2.85 -1.60
C GLY A 1052 -23.99 -3.62 -1.82
N LEU A 1053 -23.32 -4.06 -0.75
CA LEU A 1053 -22.07 -4.81 -0.76
C LEU A 1053 -22.29 -6.28 -0.34
N GLY A 1054 -21.53 -7.21 -0.92
CA GLY A 1054 -21.40 -8.57 -0.39
C GLY A 1054 -21.20 -9.66 -1.44
N THR A 1055 -20.84 -10.86 -0.99
CA THR A 1055 -20.79 -12.07 -1.83
C THR A 1055 -21.78 -13.10 -1.28
N PHE A 1056 -22.63 -13.65 -2.15
CA PHE A 1056 -23.75 -14.51 -1.80
C PHE A 1056 -23.77 -15.77 -2.68
N ASP A 1057 -23.92 -16.95 -2.09
CA ASP A 1057 -24.01 -18.19 -2.84
C ASP A 1057 -25.40 -18.34 -3.52
N LEU A 1058 -25.41 -18.72 -4.79
CA LEU A 1058 -26.57 -18.89 -5.66
C LEU A 1058 -26.73 -20.35 -6.12
N PRO A 1059 -27.96 -20.88 -6.23
CA PRO A 1059 -28.23 -22.16 -6.87
C PRO A 1059 -27.56 -22.29 -8.26
N ALA A 1060 -26.95 -23.45 -8.52
CA ALA A 1060 -26.04 -23.64 -9.66
C ALA A 1060 -26.67 -23.43 -11.05
N GLY A 1061 -27.99 -23.66 -11.17
CA GLY A 1061 -28.71 -23.49 -12.42
C GLY A 1061 -28.96 -22.02 -12.83
N PRO A 1062 -29.54 -21.81 -14.02
CA PRO A 1062 -30.16 -20.54 -14.36
C PRO A 1062 -31.42 -20.31 -13.53
N GLY A 1063 -31.75 -19.05 -13.22
CA GLY A 1063 -32.88 -18.73 -12.34
C GLY A 1063 -33.33 -17.27 -12.42
N THR A 1064 -34.46 -16.99 -11.79
CA THR A 1064 -34.89 -15.61 -11.51
C THR A 1064 -34.46 -15.28 -10.09
N PHE A 1065 -33.81 -14.12 -9.94
CA PHE A 1065 -33.26 -13.64 -8.67
C PHE A 1065 -33.83 -12.27 -8.37
N THR A 1066 -34.06 -11.99 -7.09
CA THR A 1066 -34.38 -10.64 -6.61
C THR A 1066 -33.38 -10.25 -5.52
N VAL A 1067 -32.74 -9.12 -5.70
CA VAL A 1067 -31.81 -8.48 -4.74
C VAL A 1067 -32.48 -7.22 -4.21
N VAL A 1068 -32.53 -7.08 -2.89
CA VAL A 1068 -32.93 -5.85 -2.21
C VAL A 1068 -31.71 -5.30 -1.51
N ALA A 1069 -31.31 -4.07 -1.83
CA ALA A 1069 -30.42 -3.26 -1.01
C ALA A 1069 -31.26 -2.14 -0.36
N ASP A 1070 -31.09 -1.98 0.95
CA ASP A 1070 -31.93 -1.18 1.84
C ASP A 1070 -30.96 -0.41 2.74
N ALA A 1071 -30.75 0.88 2.50
CA ALA A 1071 -29.59 1.64 2.98
C ALA A 1071 -29.98 2.97 3.65
N ASP A 1072 -29.30 3.30 4.74
CA ASP A 1072 -29.43 4.56 5.48
C ASP A 1072 -28.08 5.30 5.52
N ARG A 1073 -28.11 6.62 5.28
CA ARG A 1073 -26.95 7.49 5.54
C ARG A 1073 -26.80 7.71 7.06
N PRO A 1074 -25.57 7.84 7.59
CA PRO A 1074 -25.37 8.17 9.00
C PRO A 1074 -26.01 9.51 9.35
N ALA A 1075 -26.68 9.59 10.50
CA ALA A 1075 -27.25 10.83 11.00
C ALA A 1075 -26.13 11.74 11.54
N ALA A 1076 -25.79 12.80 10.81
CA ALA A 1076 -24.70 13.71 11.15
C ALA A 1076 -25.13 15.18 11.09
N SER A 1077 -24.64 16.00 12.04
CA SER A 1077 -24.89 17.45 12.09
C SER A 1077 -24.44 18.19 10.81
N SER A 1078 -23.54 17.55 10.06
CA SER A 1078 -22.94 18.00 8.81
C SER A 1078 -23.82 17.85 7.58
N LEU A 1079 -24.92 17.09 7.63
CA LEU A 1079 -25.78 16.83 6.46
C LEU A 1079 -26.96 17.80 6.30
N GLU A 1080 -27.22 18.73 7.22
CA GLU A 1080 -28.42 19.57 7.17
C GLU A 1080 -28.40 20.63 6.04
N PRO A 1081 -29.41 20.71 5.14
CA PRO A 1081 -30.66 19.95 5.10
C PRO A 1081 -30.47 18.53 4.54
N ALA A 1082 -30.80 17.50 5.32
CA ALA A 1082 -30.46 16.12 4.98
C ALA A 1082 -31.13 15.62 3.68
N LEU A 1083 -30.32 15.26 2.67
CA LEU A 1083 -30.77 14.78 1.36
C LEU A 1083 -30.37 13.32 1.10
N SER A 1084 -31.25 12.58 0.42
CA SER A 1084 -31.16 11.12 0.22
C SER A 1084 -30.81 10.40 1.52
N THR A 1085 -31.57 10.65 2.58
CA THR A 1085 -31.33 10.08 3.92
C THR A 1085 -31.42 8.56 3.95
N HIS A 1086 -32.28 8.00 3.10
CA HIS A 1086 -32.50 6.56 2.94
C HIS A 1086 -32.68 6.23 1.45
N THR A 1087 -32.05 5.17 0.98
CA THR A 1087 -32.20 4.64 -0.38
C THR A 1087 -32.49 3.14 -0.38
N ARG A 1088 -33.46 2.74 -1.20
CA ARG A 1088 -33.93 1.35 -1.27
C ARG A 1088 -34.12 0.90 -2.71
N ALA A 1089 -33.39 -0.12 -3.12
CA ALA A 1089 -33.36 -0.63 -4.48
C ALA A 1089 -33.65 -2.14 -4.52
N GLU A 1090 -34.70 -2.52 -5.26
CA GLU A 1090 -35.12 -3.90 -5.50
C GLU A 1090 -34.95 -4.25 -6.99
N TRP A 1091 -33.89 -4.98 -7.32
CA TRP A 1091 -33.64 -5.52 -8.66
C TRP A 1091 -34.19 -6.93 -8.78
N THR A 1092 -35.02 -7.20 -9.79
CA THR A 1092 -35.41 -8.56 -10.17
C THR A 1092 -34.91 -8.85 -11.58
N PHE A 1093 -34.12 -9.90 -11.75
CA PHE A 1093 -33.42 -10.21 -12.99
C PHE A 1093 -33.35 -11.73 -13.25
N ARG A 1094 -33.03 -12.12 -14.49
CA ARG A 1094 -32.76 -13.51 -14.83
C ARG A 1094 -31.27 -13.71 -15.11
N ALA A 1095 -30.64 -14.61 -14.37
CA ALA A 1095 -29.24 -15.00 -14.60
C ALA A 1095 -29.13 -16.39 -15.26
N PRO A 1096 -28.10 -16.62 -16.10
CA PRO A 1096 -27.72 -17.96 -16.54
C PRO A 1096 -27.14 -18.79 -15.36
N ALA A 1097 -26.82 -20.05 -15.63
CA ALA A 1097 -25.91 -20.81 -14.77
C ALA A 1097 -24.54 -20.13 -14.72
N GLY A 1098 -23.79 -20.37 -13.64
CA GLY A 1098 -22.45 -19.80 -13.48
C GLY A 1098 -21.40 -20.41 -14.41
N THR A 1099 -20.38 -19.63 -14.76
CA THR A 1099 -19.13 -20.09 -15.37
C THR A 1099 -17.95 -19.67 -14.47
N GLY A 1100 -16.73 -20.14 -14.76
CA GLY A 1100 -15.53 -19.69 -14.03
C GLY A 1100 -15.19 -18.20 -14.20
N GLU A 1101 -15.85 -17.50 -15.12
CA GLU A 1101 -15.62 -16.09 -15.46
C GLU A 1101 -16.57 -15.15 -14.70
N ARG A 1102 -16.22 -13.87 -14.58
CA ARG A 1102 -17.07 -12.82 -14.00
C ARG A 1102 -18.13 -12.36 -15.02
N ALA A 1103 -19.33 -12.94 -14.96
CA ALA A 1103 -20.43 -12.57 -15.84
C ALA A 1103 -21.27 -11.42 -15.24
N ALA A 1104 -21.25 -10.25 -15.88
CA ALA A 1104 -22.07 -9.10 -15.49
C ALA A 1104 -23.57 -9.43 -15.46
N LEU A 1105 -24.30 -8.94 -14.46
CA LEU A 1105 -25.73 -9.17 -14.30
C LEU A 1105 -26.57 -8.00 -14.82
N PRO A 1106 -27.76 -8.25 -15.43
CA PRO A 1106 -28.54 -7.22 -16.11
C PRO A 1106 -29.38 -6.39 -15.14
N PHE A 1107 -28.72 -5.79 -14.16
CA PHE A 1107 -29.31 -4.81 -13.26
C PHE A 1107 -29.68 -3.55 -14.06
N LEU A 1108 -30.82 -2.97 -13.71
CA LEU A 1108 -31.29 -1.70 -14.26
C LEU A 1108 -31.00 -0.58 -13.27
N ASP A 1109 -30.56 0.56 -13.81
CA ASP A 1109 -30.17 1.77 -13.07
C ASP A 1109 -31.12 2.92 -13.46
N VAL A 1110 -31.52 3.78 -12.53
CA VAL A 1110 -32.50 4.86 -12.75
C VAL A 1110 -31.88 6.22 -12.42
N ARG A 1111 -31.37 6.93 -13.44
CA ARG A 1111 -30.69 8.21 -13.26
C ARG A 1111 -31.56 9.41 -13.59
N TRP A 1112 -31.79 10.18 -12.54
CA TRP A 1112 -32.55 11.42 -12.49
C TRP A 1112 -31.77 12.57 -13.13
N SER A 1113 -32.45 13.51 -13.77
CA SER A 1113 -31.85 14.76 -14.24
C SER A 1113 -32.82 15.90 -13.96
N LEU A 1114 -32.91 16.26 -12.69
CA LEU A 1114 -33.87 17.26 -12.19
C LEU A 1114 -33.23 18.66 -12.21
N PRO A 1115 -33.92 19.71 -12.68
CA PRO A 1115 -33.40 21.07 -12.70
C PRO A 1115 -33.51 21.71 -11.30
N LEU A 1116 -32.76 21.17 -10.36
CA LEU A 1116 -32.58 21.73 -9.02
C LEU A 1116 -31.59 22.90 -9.07
N ASP A 1117 -31.76 23.87 -8.18
CA ASP A 1117 -30.78 24.94 -8.01
C ASP A 1117 -29.49 24.47 -7.30
N ALA A 1118 -28.60 25.41 -7.02
CA ALA A 1118 -27.27 25.16 -6.47
C ALA A 1118 -27.26 24.76 -4.98
N HIS A 1119 -28.43 24.62 -4.35
CA HIS A 1119 -28.60 24.02 -3.01
C HIS A 1119 -29.53 22.79 -3.04
N ASN A 1120 -29.62 22.12 -4.20
CA ASN A 1120 -30.50 20.96 -4.46
C ASN A 1120 -31.99 21.21 -4.12
N ARG A 1121 -32.48 22.45 -4.34
CA ARG A 1121 -33.88 22.83 -4.09
C ARG A 1121 -34.69 22.97 -5.38
N ALA A 1122 -35.97 22.64 -5.29
CA ALA A 1122 -37.00 22.94 -6.28
C ALA A 1122 -38.13 23.77 -5.65
N SER A 1123 -38.95 24.43 -6.46
CA SER A 1123 -40.16 25.06 -5.93
C SER A 1123 -41.26 24.02 -5.63
N THR A 1124 -42.15 24.34 -4.69
CA THR A 1124 -43.38 23.56 -4.39
C THR A 1124 -44.35 23.37 -5.58
N GLY A 1125 -44.07 23.99 -6.73
CA GLY A 1125 -44.80 23.85 -7.99
C GLY A 1125 -44.59 22.52 -8.70
N THR A 1126 -45.04 22.43 -9.96
CA THR A 1126 -44.84 21.21 -10.77
C THR A 1126 -43.44 21.21 -11.39
N LEU A 1127 -42.59 20.28 -10.96
CA LEU A 1127 -41.25 20.09 -11.51
C LEU A 1127 -41.30 19.28 -12.82
N ARG A 1128 -40.43 19.60 -13.78
CA ARG A 1128 -40.14 18.78 -14.98
C ARG A 1128 -38.65 18.47 -14.99
N GLY A 1129 -38.28 17.23 -15.27
CA GLY A 1129 -36.88 16.81 -15.37
C GLY A 1129 -36.68 15.64 -16.32
N GLY A 1130 -35.43 15.37 -16.66
CA GLY A 1130 -35.04 14.17 -17.40
C GLY A 1130 -34.98 12.95 -16.47
N LEU A 1131 -35.07 11.76 -17.09
CA LEU A 1131 -34.88 10.48 -16.44
C LEU A 1131 -34.32 9.49 -17.47
N THR A 1132 -33.29 8.74 -17.08
CA THR A 1132 -32.66 7.70 -17.90
C THR A 1132 -32.80 6.37 -17.16
N VAL A 1133 -33.07 5.28 -17.89
CA VAL A 1133 -32.94 3.93 -17.33
C VAL A 1133 -31.89 3.17 -18.13
N ALA A 1134 -30.78 2.86 -17.48
CA ALA A 1134 -29.66 2.15 -18.09
C ALA A 1134 -29.63 0.67 -17.69
N THR A 1135 -28.79 -0.12 -18.35
CA THR A 1135 -28.41 -1.47 -17.91
C THR A 1135 -26.91 -1.47 -17.64
N GLN A 1136 -26.47 -2.13 -16.57
CA GLN A 1136 -25.06 -2.19 -16.19
C GLN A 1136 -24.12 -2.60 -17.35
N PRO A 1137 -22.92 -1.99 -17.49
CA PRO A 1137 -21.89 -2.39 -18.44
C PRO A 1137 -21.55 -3.89 -18.40
N GLY A 1138 -21.04 -4.41 -19.52
CA GLY A 1138 -20.79 -5.84 -19.69
C GLY A 1138 -22.04 -6.68 -19.99
N THR A 1139 -23.24 -6.09 -19.96
CA THR A 1139 -24.49 -6.77 -20.31
C THR A 1139 -25.09 -6.28 -21.62
N LYS A 1140 -26.02 -7.06 -22.19
CA LYS A 1140 -26.74 -6.68 -23.41
C LYS A 1140 -27.92 -5.78 -23.07
N ALA A 1141 -27.77 -4.48 -23.33
CA ALA A 1141 -28.80 -3.47 -23.17
C ALA A 1141 -30.15 -3.88 -23.81
N SER A 1142 -31.23 -3.55 -23.11
CA SER A 1142 -32.59 -4.03 -23.38
C SER A 1142 -33.56 -2.85 -23.29
N ARG A 1143 -34.39 -2.65 -24.32
CA ARG A 1143 -35.30 -1.49 -24.34
C ARG A 1143 -36.32 -1.58 -23.20
N ILE A 1144 -36.59 -0.44 -22.59
CA ILE A 1144 -37.60 -0.33 -21.53
C ILE A 1144 -38.99 -0.67 -22.09
N ARG A 1145 -39.77 -1.41 -21.30
CA ARG A 1145 -41.16 -1.79 -21.58
C ARG A 1145 -42.16 -0.91 -20.82
N SER A 1146 -41.80 -0.52 -19.60
CA SER A 1146 -42.65 0.28 -18.71
C SER A 1146 -41.78 1.02 -17.70
N LEU A 1147 -42.11 2.28 -17.44
CA LEU A 1147 -41.51 3.11 -16.38
C LEU A 1147 -42.63 3.87 -15.66
N THR A 1148 -42.68 3.77 -14.34
CA THR A 1148 -43.58 4.54 -13.46
C THR A 1148 -42.73 5.37 -12.50
N VAL A 1149 -43.16 6.59 -12.20
CA VAL A 1149 -42.57 7.45 -11.17
C VAL A 1149 -43.66 7.97 -10.25
N GLU A 1150 -43.36 8.03 -8.96
CA GLU A 1150 -44.22 8.53 -7.89
C GLU A 1150 -43.43 9.48 -6.97
N VAL A 1151 -44.12 10.45 -6.37
CA VAL A 1151 -43.56 11.39 -5.40
C VAL A 1151 -44.36 11.38 -4.10
N SER A 1152 -43.66 11.44 -2.97
CA SER A 1152 -44.18 11.67 -1.62
C SER A 1152 -43.70 13.04 -1.12
N TYR A 1153 -44.48 13.64 -0.22
CA TYR A 1153 -44.20 14.90 0.46
C TYR A 1153 -44.38 14.75 1.98
N ASP A 1154 -44.28 13.51 2.46
CA ASP A 1154 -44.68 13.02 3.78
C ASP A 1154 -43.89 11.73 4.14
N ASP A 1155 -42.61 11.70 3.77
CA ASP A 1155 -41.64 10.65 4.10
C ASP A 1155 -42.08 9.23 3.73
N GLY A 1156 -42.73 9.11 2.58
CA GLY A 1156 -43.21 7.86 2.01
C GLY A 1156 -44.60 7.41 2.46
N GLN A 1157 -45.31 8.20 3.29
CA GLN A 1157 -46.65 7.85 3.77
C GLN A 1157 -47.71 7.88 2.66
N THR A 1158 -47.70 8.88 1.77
CA THR A 1158 -48.59 8.94 0.60
C THR A 1158 -47.83 9.22 -0.70
N TRP A 1159 -48.27 8.58 -1.78
CA TRP A 1159 -47.59 8.61 -3.07
C TRP A 1159 -48.50 9.13 -4.18
N LYS A 1160 -48.04 10.17 -4.88
CA LYS A 1160 -48.70 10.79 -6.04
C LYS A 1160 -47.98 10.37 -7.32
N LYS A 1161 -48.71 9.88 -8.33
CA LYS A 1161 -48.11 9.48 -9.61
C LYS A 1161 -47.65 10.69 -10.42
N ALA A 1162 -46.41 10.66 -10.88
CA ALA A 1162 -45.88 11.60 -11.85
C ALA A 1162 -46.27 11.20 -13.28
N THR A 1163 -46.29 12.16 -14.20
CA THR A 1163 -46.49 11.87 -15.62
C THR A 1163 -45.14 11.61 -16.28
N VAL A 1164 -44.94 10.43 -16.85
CA VAL A 1164 -43.73 10.06 -17.60
C VAL A 1164 -44.02 10.08 -19.09
N THR A 1165 -43.19 10.78 -19.85
CA THR A 1165 -43.15 10.79 -21.33
C THR A 1165 -41.79 10.31 -21.82
N HIS A 1166 -41.68 9.84 -23.07
CA HIS A 1166 -40.44 9.24 -23.59
C HIS A 1166 -40.19 9.59 -25.06
N ASN A 1167 -38.93 9.60 -25.45
CA ASN A 1167 -38.47 9.73 -26.83
C ASN A 1167 -37.26 8.80 -27.04
N GLY A 1168 -37.49 7.65 -27.67
CA GLY A 1168 -36.53 6.55 -27.64
C GLY A 1168 -36.34 6.04 -26.22
N ASP A 1169 -35.09 5.83 -25.81
CA ASP A 1169 -34.73 5.35 -24.47
C ASP A 1169 -34.45 6.49 -23.45
N ARG A 1170 -34.75 7.76 -23.81
CA ARG A 1170 -34.76 8.91 -22.88
C ARG A 1170 -36.17 9.24 -22.41
N PHE A 1171 -36.31 9.58 -21.12
CA PHE A 1171 -37.59 9.92 -20.50
C PHE A 1171 -37.60 11.37 -19.97
N GLU A 1172 -38.78 11.99 -19.97
CA GLU A 1172 -39.09 13.21 -19.23
C GLU A 1172 -40.13 12.87 -18.17
N VAL A 1173 -39.93 13.33 -16.94
CA VAL A 1173 -40.87 13.19 -15.83
C VAL A 1173 -41.41 14.56 -15.41
N ARG A 1174 -42.73 14.65 -15.27
CA ARG A 1174 -43.47 15.80 -14.74
C ARG A 1174 -44.04 15.43 -13.37
N ILE A 1175 -43.37 15.89 -12.32
CA ILE A 1175 -43.64 15.59 -10.92
C ILE A 1175 -44.69 16.60 -10.39
N PRO A 1176 -45.86 16.14 -9.90
CA PRO A 1176 -46.95 17.02 -9.48
C PRO A 1176 -46.61 17.74 -8.18
N GLY A 1177 -46.85 19.06 -8.13
CA GLY A 1177 -46.49 19.91 -6.99
C GLY A 1177 -47.14 19.51 -5.65
N GLY A 1178 -46.53 19.99 -4.57
CA GLY A 1178 -46.89 19.66 -3.20
C GLY A 1178 -45.83 20.06 -2.19
N GLY A 1179 -46.01 19.58 -0.95
CA GLY A 1179 -45.16 19.93 0.19
C GLY A 1179 -45.29 21.39 0.61
N THR A 1180 -44.35 21.83 1.44
CA THR A 1180 -44.20 23.20 1.92
C THR A 1180 -42.74 23.65 1.73
N PRO A 1181 -42.45 24.97 1.61
CA PRO A 1181 -41.09 25.46 1.66
C PRO A 1181 -40.39 25.00 2.95
N GLY A 1182 -39.12 24.59 2.84
CA GLY A 1182 -38.37 23.96 3.94
C GLY A 1182 -38.68 22.48 4.20
N GLY A 1183 -39.67 21.89 3.50
CA GLY A 1183 -39.89 20.44 3.47
C GLY A 1183 -39.12 19.75 2.33
N TYR A 1184 -39.34 18.45 2.19
CA TYR A 1184 -38.67 17.61 1.20
C TYR A 1184 -39.66 16.94 0.23
N ALA A 1185 -39.13 16.42 -0.88
CA ALA A 1185 -39.81 15.48 -1.75
C ALA A 1185 -39.04 14.15 -1.75
N SER A 1186 -39.76 13.03 -1.63
CA SER A 1186 -39.22 11.68 -1.73
C SER A 1186 -39.70 11.04 -3.03
N LEU A 1187 -38.85 10.29 -3.73
CA LEU A 1187 -39.14 9.75 -5.06
C LEU A 1187 -39.17 8.22 -5.05
N ARG A 1188 -40.03 7.64 -5.89
CA ARG A 1188 -40.02 6.21 -6.21
C ARG A 1188 -40.13 6.02 -7.71
N ALA A 1189 -39.24 5.21 -8.26
CA ALA A 1189 -39.29 4.76 -9.65
C ALA A 1189 -39.52 3.25 -9.74
N THR A 1190 -40.14 2.81 -10.83
CA THR A 1190 -40.22 1.38 -11.17
C THR A 1190 -40.07 1.20 -12.67
N ALA A 1191 -38.96 0.62 -13.08
CA ALA A 1191 -38.68 0.30 -14.47
C ALA A 1191 -38.80 -1.21 -14.74
N THR A 1192 -39.15 -1.58 -15.96
CA THR A 1192 -39.03 -2.97 -16.44
C THR A 1192 -38.68 -2.98 -17.92
N ASP A 1193 -37.74 -3.82 -18.32
CA ASP A 1193 -37.28 -3.95 -19.71
C ASP A 1193 -38.10 -4.97 -20.52
N LYS A 1194 -37.67 -5.24 -21.76
CA LYS A 1194 -38.27 -6.26 -22.64
C LYS A 1194 -37.69 -7.67 -22.47
N ALA A 1195 -36.64 -7.86 -21.66
CA ALA A 1195 -36.11 -9.17 -21.30
C ALA A 1195 -36.77 -9.74 -20.02
N GLY A 1196 -37.43 -8.89 -19.23
CA GLY A 1196 -38.10 -9.22 -17.97
C GLY A 1196 -37.37 -8.71 -16.72
N ASN A 1197 -36.26 -7.98 -16.87
CA ASN A 1197 -35.54 -7.38 -15.74
C ASN A 1197 -36.31 -6.15 -15.24
N LYS A 1198 -36.36 -5.96 -13.93
CA LYS A 1198 -37.09 -4.91 -13.19
C LYS A 1198 -36.16 -4.26 -12.17
N VAL A 1199 -36.30 -2.95 -11.96
CA VAL A 1199 -35.83 -2.27 -10.75
C VAL A 1199 -36.99 -1.49 -10.12
N THR A 1200 -37.08 -1.53 -8.79
CA THR A 1200 -37.86 -0.59 -7.98
C THR A 1200 -36.88 0.21 -7.14
N GLU A 1201 -36.82 1.53 -7.30
CA GLU A 1201 -35.93 2.41 -6.54
C GLU A 1201 -36.79 3.37 -5.71
N THR A 1202 -36.42 3.61 -4.45
CA THR A 1202 -37.03 4.63 -3.59
C THR A 1202 -35.92 5.44 -2.93
N VAL A 1203 -36.05 6.77 -2.96
CA VAL A 1203 -35.11 7.74 -2.38
C VAL A 1203 -35.90 8.67 -1.46
N THR A 1204 -35.62 8.60 -0.16
CA THR A 1204 -36.20 9.49 0.86
C THR A 1204 -35.45 10.80 0.89
N HIS A 1205 -36.15 11.94 0.94
CA HIS A 1205 -35.55 13.29 0.88
C HIS A 1205 -34.70 13.51 -0.38
N ALA A 1206 -35.21 13.04 -1.52
CA ALA A 1206 -34.58 13.12 -2.84
C ALA A 1206 -34.26 14.56 -3.31
N TYR A 1207 -35.03 15.57 -2.88
CA TYR A 1207 -34.68 16.99 -3.01
C TYR A 1207 -35.46 17.86 -2.01
N ALA A 1208 -34.95 19.06 -1.72
CA ALA A 1208 -35.57 20.02 -0.80
C ALA A 1208 -36.51 21.03 -1.52
N LEU A 1209 -37.41 21.65 -0.77
CA LEU A 1209 -38.44 22.57 -1.29
C LEU A 1209 -38.26 24.03 -0.87
N ARG A 1210 -38.62 24.94 -1.77
CA ARG A 1210 -38.69 26.39 -1.54
C ARG A 1210 -39.88 27.07 -2.23
#